data_AF-A0A0D9WXI9-F1
#
_entry.id   AF-A0A0D9WXI9-F1
#
_cell.length_a   1.000
_cell.length_b   1.000
_cell.length_c   1.000
_cell.angle_alpha   90.00
_cell.angle_beta   90.00
_cell.angle_gamma   90.00
#
_symmetry.space_group_name_H-M   'P 1'
#
loop_
_entity.id
_entity.type
_entity.pdbx_description
1 polymer ?
#
loop_
_entity_poly.entity_id
_entity_poly.type
_entity_poly.pdbx_seq_one_letter_code
_entity_poly.pdbx_strand_id
1 'polypeptide(L)'
;MASEVEGGRQRRGLWRPGPSPTRWLPSPVSSGEVMQMPDHGDVVSIYLLIDTMGKHSAESGTSMLLHGDLDIQIVEAKCLPNMDLMTERMRRCFTGYGACSTECGRPDPHPDMRKIITSDPYVSVCLSGATVAQTRVIANSENPKWDEHFYVQVAHSVSRVEFHVKDNDVFGAELIGVASVPVEDITPGDMVSGWFPISGQYSNPMKPSPELHLSIQYKPIEQNPLYKDGVGSDSSQSIGVPNAYFPLRKGGRVTLYQDAHVPDNFCPKIEIDGGRVYEQNKCWEDICHAIVEAHHLIYIIGWSLYHPVKLVRESTKSVPNGSPLTIGELLKSKVQEGVRVIVLLWDDKTSHDKFLLKTDGLMHTHDEEARKFFRHSGVHCVLAPRYASNKLSIFKQQVVGTLFTHHQKCVIVDTQATGNNRKITAFIGGLDLCDGRYDTPEHRLFKDLDTIFKDDFHNPTFQVNKSGPRQPWHDLHCKIEGPAAYDILTNFEQRWRKSAKWKVSVRRAVSWHHDTLVKINRMSWIVSPSADELNAHVCEQNDPENWHVQIFRSIDSGSVKGFPKLVQEAESQNLVCAKNLQIDKSIHNAYIKAIRSAQHYVYIENQYFIGSSYCWSSNRSAGAENLIPIELAIKIARKIKARERFAAYIIIPMWPEGNPTTAAMQEILFWQRMAQKFKRFMIYVHSKGMIVDDEYVLMGSANINQRSMDGSRDTEIAMGAMSLWAEHLGTLEECFRWPHAMECVRLVNEMAEENWGCYVSPEMMNMRGHLMRYPIKVDRDGRVGPLRGYECFPDVGGKVLGTHSSLPNALTT
;
A
#
# COMPACT_ATOMS: atom_id res chain seq x y z
N MET A 1 15.65 57.10 44.10
CA MET A 1 15.03 57.89 45.19
C MET A 1 13.53 57.72 45.00
N ALA A 2 12.92 56.66 45.57
CA ALA A 2 12.36 56.59 46.94
C ALA A 2 11.18 57.57 47.07
N SER A 3 9.95 57.20 47.47
CA SER A 3 9.40 56.15 48.35
C SER A 3 7.90 55.97 47.97
N GLU A 4 7.15 54.90 48.28
CA GLU A 4 6.88 54.30 49.58
C GLU A 4 6.48 52.82 49.49
N VAL A 5 6.62 52.16 50.64
CA VAL A 5 6.54 50.74 50.96
C VAL A 5 5.35 50.52 51.87
N GLU A 6 4.64 49.40 51.70
CA GLU A 6 4.11 48.50 52.75
C GLU A 6 3.30 47.40 52.03
N GLY A 7 3.47 46.09 52.22
CA GLY A 7 4.00 45.35 53.36
C GLY A 7 2.99 44.29 53.79
N GLY A 8 2.56 43.39 52.90
CA GLY A 8 1.52 42.41 53.18
C GLY A 8 2.03 40.96 53.30
N ARG A 9 1.97 40.36 54.51
CA ARG A 9 1.70 38.92 54.68
C ARG A 9 1.38 38.50 56.12
N GLN A 10 0.47 37.50 56.18
CA GLN A 10 0.06 36.59 57.28
C GLN A 10 -1.06 37.09 58.21
N ARG A 11 -2.16 36.35 58.48
CA ARG A 11 -2.42 34.89 58.43
C ARG A 11 -3.94 34.59 58.52
N ARG A 12 -4.33 33.43 57.95
CA ARG A 12 -5.33 32.43 58.39
C ARG A 12 -6.83 32.80 58.38
N GLY A 13 -7.53 32.22 57.41
CA GLY A 13 -8.95 31.83 57.51
C GLY A 13 -9.17 30.56 56.69
N LEU A 14 -9.55 29.47 57.36
CA LEU A 14 -9.83 28.15 56.78
C LEU A 14 -10.96 28.23 55.74
N TRP A 15 -10.74 27.68 54.54
CA TRP A 15 -11.82 27.31 53.62
C TRP A 15 -11.80 25.80 53.38
N ARG A 16 -12.94 25.19 53.71
CA ARG A 16 -13.26 23.78 53.50
C ARG A 16 -13.42 23.51 51.99
N PRO A 17 -13.07 22.31 51.50
CA PRO A 17 -13.36 21.91 50.13
C PRO A 17 -14.86 21.65 49.94
N GLY A 18 -15.47 22.36 48.99
CA GLY A 18 -16.80 22.05 48.45
C GLY A 18 -16.74 20.87 47.48
N PRO A 19 -17.87 20.17 47.25
CA PRO A 19 -17.88 18.80 46.74
C PRO A 19 -17.62 18.70 45.24
N SER A 20 -16.91 17.63 44.88
CA SER A 20 -16.72 17.07 43.55
C SER A 20 -18.04 16.88 42.78
N PRO A 21 -18.13 17.19 41.47
CA PRO A 21 -19.25 16.75 40.66
C PRO A 21 -19.15 15.25 40.39
N THR A 22 -20.06 14.52 41.02
CA THR A 22 -20.30 13.09 40.89
C THR A 22 -20.66 12.68 39.47
N ARG A 23 -20.11 11.53 39.05
CA ARG A 23 -20.55 10.69 37.93
C ARG A 23 -22.08 10.60 37.87
N TRP A 24 -22.65 10.94 36.72
CA TRP A 24 -24.02 10.61 36.38
C TRP A 24 -24.13 9.10 36.07
N LEU A 25 -24.62 8.34 37.03
CA LEU A 25 -25.23 7.03 36.80
C LEU A 25 -26.73 7.27 36.54
N PRO A 26 -27.32 6.74 35.45
CA PRO A 26 -28.77 6.84 35.27
C PRO A 26 -29.49 5.85 36.18
N SER A 27 -30.54 6.34 36.85
CA SER A 27 -31.49 5.54 37.65
C SER A 27 -32.54 4.86 36.76
N PRO A 28 -33.17 3.75 37.21
CA PRO A 28 -33.92 2.84 36.35
C PRO A 28 -35.29 3.39 35.96
N VAL A 29 -35.56 3.48 34.67
CA VAL A 29 -36.91 3.77 34.15
C VAL A 29 -37.73 2.49 34.13
N SER A 30 -38.94 2.62 34.66
CA SER A 30 -39.97 1.59 34.81
C SER A 30 -40.34 0.90 33.50
N SER A 31 -40.46 -0.42 33.61
CA SER A 31 -41.07 -1.35 32.66
C SER A 31 -42.42 -0.89 32.12
N GLY A 32 -42.62 -0.98 30.81
CA GLY A 32 -43.97 -1.00 30.25
C GLY A 32 -44.13 -0.55 28.80
N GLU A 33 -43.31 -1.01 27.86
CA GLU A 33 -43.71 -1.09 26.45
C GLU A 33 -42.84 -2.13 25.74
N VAL A 34 -43.47 -3.20 25.27
CA VAL A 34 -42.83 -4.28 24.50
C VAL A 34 -42.53 -3.72 23.13
N MET A 35 -41.32 -3.20 22.94
CA MET A 35 -40.81 -2.83 21.63
C MET A 35 -40.57 -4.11 20.82
N GLN A 36 -41.44 -4.37 19.85
CA GLN A 36 -41.22 -5.42 18.85
C GLN A 36 -39.90 -5.15 18.13
N MET A 37 -38.95 -6.07 18.33
CA MET A 37 -37.69 -6.11 17.61
C MET A 37 -37.97 -6.24 16.10
N PRO A 38 -37.31 -5.47 15.22
CA PRO A 38 -37.27 -5.79 13.79
C PRO A 38 -36.50 -7.10 13.60
N ASP A 39 -37.04 -7.97 12.76
CA ASP A 39 -36.52 -9.30 12.42
C ASP A 39 -35.01 -9.27 12.09
N HIS A 40 -34.22 -10.03 12.85
CA HIS A 40 -32.77 -10.16 12.67
C HIS A 40 -32.44 -11.02 11.44
N GLY A 41 -32.40 -10.39 10.26
CA GLY A 41 -32.04 -11.05 8.99
C GLY A 41 -30.55 -11.05 8.63
N ASP A 42 -29.79 -10.03 9.05
CA ASP A 42 -28.45 -9.76 8.51
C ASP A 42 -27.28 -10.30 9.36
N VAL A 43 -27.55 -10.70 10.61
CA VAL A 43 -26.53 -11.20 11.55
C VAL A 43 -26.04 -12.61 11.15
N VAL A 44 -26.80 -13.34 10.34
CA VAL A 44 -26.57 -14.77 10.08
C VAL A 44 -25.35 -15.02 9.14
N SER A 45 -25.03 -14.10 8.22
CA SER A 45 -24.05 -14.34 7.16
C SER A 45 -22.57 -14.38 7.63
N ILE A 46 -22.16 -13.46 8.52
CA ILE A 46 -20.76 -13.38 9.00
C ILE A 46 -20.43 -14.51 9.98
N TYR A 47 -21.38 -14.85 10.86
CA TYR A 47 -21.22 -15.99 11.75
C TYR A 47 -21.14 -17.30 10.97
N LEU A 48 -21.94 -17.46 9.90
CA LEU A 48 -21.77 -18.58 8.99
C LEU A 48 -20.39 -18.60 8.36
N LEU A 49 -19.80 -17.46 7.97
CA LEU A 49 -18.44 -17.43 7.38
C LEU A 49 -17.37 -17.91 8.38
N ILE A 50 -17.41 -17.43 9.64
CA ILE A 50 -16.44 -17.83 10.68
C ILE A 50 -16.68 -19.28 11.15
N ASP A 51 -17.94 -19.70 11.26
CA ASP A 51 -18.30 -21.05 11.70
C ASP A 51 -18.13 -22.09 10.56
N THR A 52 -18.26 -21.69 9.29
CA THR A 52 -17.89 -22.51 8.11
C THR A 52 -16.39 -22.55 7.85
N MET A 53 -15.64 -21.50 8.20
CA MET A 53 -14.17 -21.54 8.25
C MET A 53 -13.66 -22.60 9.22
N GLY A 54 -14.41 -22.92 10.29
CA GLY A 54 -14.12 -24.03 11.19
C GLY A 54 -14.53 -25.42 10.67
N LYS A 55 -15.39 -25.52 9.64
CA LYS A 55 -16.01 -26.78 9.19
C LYS A 55 -15.55 -27.30 7.83
N HIS A 56 -14.80 -26.53 7.04
CA HIS A 56 -14.43 -26.91 5.67
C HIS A 56 -13.03 -27.50 5.47
N SER A 57 -12.29 -27.83 6.53
CA SER A 57 -11.14 -28.75 6.43
C SER A 57 -11.61 -30.18 6.70
N ALA A 58 -12.09 -30.86 5.66
CA ALA A 58 -12.30 -32.31 5.71
C ALA A 58 -10.94 -33.03 5.62
N GLU A 59 -10.09 -32.84 6.61
CA GLU A 59 -9.00 -33.72 6.99
C GLU A 59 -9.05 -33.85 8.52
N SER A 60 -8.91 -35.06 9.04
CA SER A 60 -9.24 -35.47 10.42
C SER A 60 -8.48 -34.69 11.52
N GLY A 61 -8.98 -33.52 11.91
CA GLY A 61 -8.47 -32.73 13.04
C GLY A 61 -9.36 -31.54 13.39
N THR A 62 -9.24 -31.03 14.62
CA THR A 62 -9.93 -29.82 15.08
C THR A 62 -9.30 -28.59 14.42
N SER A 63 -10.07 -27.81 13.65
CA SER A 63 -9.59 -26.57 13.03
C SER A 63 -9.72 -25.38 14.00
N MET A 64 -8.70 -24.51 14.05
CA MET A 64 -8.68 -23.31 14.88
C MET A 64 -8.36 -22.06 14.04
N LEU A 65 -9.03 -20.95 14.33
CA LEU A 65 -8.68 -19.64 13.79
C LEU A 65 -7.48 -19.06 14.56
N LEU A 66 -6.31 -19.07 13.94
CA LEU A 66 -5.14 -18.33 14.41
C LEU A 66 -5.27 -16.86 14.01
N HIS A 67 -5.84 -16.04 14.91
CA HIS A 67 -5.94 -14.59 14.77
C HIS A 67 -5.04 -13.88 15.78
N GLY A 68 -3.95 -13.28 15.32
CA GLY A 68 -2.91 -12.70 16.18
C GLY A 68 -1.56 -12.75 15.52
N ASP A 69 -0.53 -13.10 16.29
CA ASP A 69 0.86 -13.12 15.86
C ASP A 69 1.52 -14.47 16.15
N LEU A 70 2.28 -15.00 15.18
CA LEU A 70 3.16 -16.14 15.34
C LEU A 70 4.61 -15.66 15.44
N ASP A 71 5.27 -16.09 16.50
CA ASP A 71 6.68 -15.89 16.77
C ASP A 71 7.40 -17.21 16.47
N ILE A 72 8.16 -17.26 15.38
CA ILE A 72 8.70 -18.50 14.80
C ILE A 72 10.21 -18.40 14.69
N GLN A 73 10.93 -19.39 15.19
CA GLN A 73 12.37 -19.55 14.97
C GLN A 73 12.63 -20.84 14.20
N ILE A 74 13.28 -20.74 13.04
CA ILE A 74 13.71 -21.90 12.25
C ILE A 74 15.23 -22.02 12.41
N VAL A 75 15.66 -23.05 13.14
CA VAL A 75 17.06 -23.21 13.56
C VAL A 75 17.84 -23.94 12.48
N GLU A 76 17.55 -25.22 12.28
CA GLU A 76 18.32 -26.09 11.40
C GLU A 76 17.52 -27.31 10.96
N ALA A 77 17.95 -27.97 9.88
CA ALA A 77 17.49 -29.30 9.51
C ALA A 77 18.68 -30.25 9.39
N LYS A 78 18.42 -31.55 9.51
CA LYS A 78 19.43 -32.59 9.34
C LYS A 78 18.93 -33.71 8.45
N CYS A 79 19.87 -34.42 7.84
CA CYS A 79 19.63 -35.60 7.02
C CYS A 79 18.70 -35.35 5.81
N LEU A 80 18.77 -34.15 5.21
CA LEU A 80 18.00 -33.87 3.99
C LEU A 80 18.54 -34.70 2.81
N PRO A 81 17.67 -35.20 1.92
CA PRO A 81 18.10 -35.88 0.71
C PRO A 81 18.78 -34.90 -0.25
N ASN A 82 19.77 -35.38 -1.00
CA ASN A 82 20.36 -34.65 -2.12
C ASN A 82 19.47 -34.79 -3.37
N MET A 83 18.80 -33.70 -3.74
CA MET A 83 17.92 -33.65 -4.92
C MET A 83 18.67 -33.32 -6.22
N ASP A 84 19.76 -32.56 -6.16
CA ASP A 84 20.55 -32.19 -7.36
C ASP A 84 21.08 -33.40 -8.16
N LEU A 85 21.50 -34.47 -7.46
CA LEU A 85 21.91 -35.73 -8.09
C LEU A 85 20.77 -36.43 -8.84
N MET A 86 19.52 -36.24 -8.42
CA MET A 86 18.33 -36.81 -9.05
C MET A 86 17.89 -35.99 -10.26
N THR A 87 17.91 -34.65 -10.14
CA THR A 87 17.69 -33.72 -11.25
C THR A 87 18.69 -33.97 -12.38
N GLU A 88 19.98 -34.19 -12.07
CA GLU A 88 20.98 -34.56 -13.07
C GLU A 88 20.74 -35.94 -13.72
N ARG A 89 20.28 -36.94 -12.95
CA ARG A 89 19.92 -38.26 -13.50
C ARG A 89 18.72 -38.18 -14.43
N MET A 90 17.70 -37.42 -14.07
CA MET A 90 16.52 -37.21 -14.91
C MET A 90 16.89 -36.44 -16.18
N ARG A 91 17.75 -35.42 -16.09
CA ARG A 91 18.30 -34.67 -17.23
C ARG A 91 19.00 -35.56 -18.26
N ARG A 92 19.78 -36.55 -17.81
CA ARG A 92 20.44 -37.54 -18.70
C ARG A 92 19.46 -38.44 -19.46
N CYS A 93 18.27 -38.68 -18.93
CA CYS A 93 17.24 -39.47 -19.59
C CYS A 93 16.49 -38.70 -20.69
N PHE A 94 16.37 -37.37 -20.56
CA PHE A 94 15.66 -36.53 -21.54
C PHE A 94 16.53 -36.03 -22.70
N THR A 95 17.86 -36.04 -22.57
CA THR A 95 18.79 -35.72 -23.68
C THR A 95 19.10 -36.92 -24.59
N GLY A 96 18.42 -38.06 -24.40
CA GLY A 96 18.67 -39.32 -25.11
C GLY A 96 18.11 -39.42 -26.54
N TYR A 97 17.50 -38.37 -27.09
CA TYR A 97 17.03 -38.33 -28.49
C TYR A 97 17.42 -37.00 -29.14
N GLY A 98 18.61 -36.95 -29.72
CA GLY A 98 19.03 -35.81 -30.55
C GLY A 98 20.52 -35.74 -30.85
N ALA A 99 20.88 -36.20 -32.04
CA ALA A 99 22.10 -35.91 -32.81
C ALA A 99 23.44 -36.54 -32.38
N CYS A 100 23.82 -37.58 -33.12
CA CYS A 100 25.20 -37.98 -33.36
C CYS A 100 26.02 -36.82 -33.95
N SER A 101 27.16 -36.48 -33.36
CA SER A 101 28.33 -35.94 -34.08
C SER A 101 29.65 -36.13 -33.30
N THR A 102 30.48 -37.03 -33.84
CA THR A 102 31.96 -37.01 -33.98
C THR A 102 32.87 -36.50 -32.84
N GLU A 103 33.51 -37.49 -32.19
CA GLU A 103 34.96 -37.69 -31.91
C GLU A 103 35.97 -36.55 -31.59
N CYS A 104 36.65 -36.80 -30.46
CA CYS A 104 38.11 -36.74 -30.21
C CYS A 104 38.80 -35.43 -29.80
N GLY A 105 39.03 -35.29 -28.48
CA GLY A 105 40.02 -34.37 -27.89
C GLY A 105 40.44 -34.80 -26.47
N ARG A 106 41.66 -35.34 -26.37
CA ARG A 106 42.62 -35.63 -25.26
C ARG A 106 42.17 -35.55 -23.76
N PRO A 107 42.64 -36.49 -22.90
CA PRO A 107 42.37 -36.45 -21.46
C PRO A 107 43.33 -35.49 -20.73
N ASP A 108 42.78 -34.49 -20.04
CA ASP A 108 43.53 -33.65 -19.10
C ASP A 108 43.73 -34.39 -17.76
N PRO A 109 44.95 -34.45 -17.19
CA PRO A 109 45.23 -35.18 -15.97
C PRO A 109 45.18 -34.25 -14.74
N HIS A 110 44.00 -33.82 -14.34
CA HIS A 110 43.79 -33.28 -12.99
C HIS A 110 42.40 -33.71 -12.49
N PRO A 111 42.29 -34.49 -11.40
CA PRO A 111 41.02 -34.69 -10.73
C PRO A 111 40.72 -33.39 -9.99
N ASP A 112 40.10 -32.45 -10.70
CA ASP A 112 39.50 -31.29 -10.04
C ASP A 112 38.54 -31.84 -9.00
N MET A 113 38.75 -31.46 -7.74
CA MET A 113 37.95 -31.91 -6.61
C MET A 113 36.48 -31.79 -6.99
N ARG A 114 35.78 -32.93 -7.11
CA ARG A 114 34.34 -32.95 -7.35
C ARG A 114 33.69 -32.08 -6.27
N LYS A 115 33.30 -30.85 -6.60
CA LYS A 115 32.31 -30.11 -5.82
C LYS A 115 31.12 -31.04 -5.71
N ILE A 116 30.91 -31.59 -4.52
CA ILE A 116 29.72 -32.38 -4.25
C ILE A 116 28.58 -31.38 -4.34
N ILE A 117 27.85 -31.42 -5.45
CA ILE A 117 26.63 -30.64 -5.63
C ILE A 117 25.57 -31.36 -4.80
N THR A 118 25.02 -30.66 -3.81
CA THR A 118 23.93 -31.14 -2.96
C THR A 118 22.85 -30.07 -2.91
N SER A 119 21.67 -30.45 -2.41
CA SER A 119 20.53 -29.55 -2.30
C SER A 119 20.86 -28.17 -1.72
N ASP A 120 20.12 -27.17 -2.21
CA ASP A 120 20.06 -25.77 -1.82
C ASP A 120 18.79 -25.49 -0.99
N PRO A 121 18.66 -26.01 0.24
CA PRO A 121 17.39 -26.01 0.97
C PRO A 121 16.98 -24.64 1.52
N TYR A 122 15.66 -24.46 1.60
CA TYR A 122 14.97 -23.40 2.35
C TYR A 122 13.63 -23.90 2.89
N VAL A 123 13.06 -23.20 3.87
CA VAL A 123 11.77 -23.55 4.47
C VAL A 123 10.73 -22.49 4.10
N SER A 124 9.53 -22.92 3.71
CA SER A 124 8.34 -22.06 3.61
C SER A 124 7.37 -22.41 4.74
N VAL A 125 6.98 -21.42 5.53
CA VAL A 125 5.89 -21.58 6.52
C VAL A 125 4.57 -21.34 5.81
N CYS A 126 3.66 -22.30 5.89
CA CYS A 126 2.40 -22.31 5.17
C CYS A 126 1.21 -22.43 6.14
N LEU A 127 0.19 -21.60 5.93
CA LEU A 127 -1.09 -21.63 6.65
C LEU A 127 -2.24 -21.59 5.64
N SER A 128 -3.15 -22.57 5.72
CA SER A 128 -4.28 -22.69 4.78
C SER A 128 -3.86 -22.66 3.29
N GLY A 129 -2.66 -23.16 2.99
CA GLY A 129 -2.06 -23.13 1.64
C GLY A 129 -1.38 -21.82 1.23
N ALA A 130 -1.49 -20.75 2.04
CA ALA A 130 -0.77 -19.49 1.82
C ALA A 130 0.63 -19.52 2.44
N THR A 131 1.63 -18.95 1.75
CA THR A 131 2.99 -18.85 2.30
C THR A 131 3.15 -17.59 3.14
N VAL A 132 3.38 -17.73 4.45
CA VAL A 132 3.41 -16.59 5.38
C VAL A 132 4.82 -16.14 5.76
N ALA A 133 5.81 -17.03 5.63
CA ALA A 133 7.24 -16.73 5.83
C ALA A 133 8.11 -17.69 5.01
N GLN A 134 9.33 -17.26 4.68
CA GLN A 134 10.33 -18.10 3.98
C GLN A 134 11.73 -17.81 4.47
N THR A 135 12.53 -18.86 4.70
CA THR A 135 13.94 -18.68 5.05
C THR A 135 14.80 -18.30 3.86
N ARG A 136 16.07 -17.94 4.13
CA ARG A 136 17.09 -17.93 3.09
C ARG A 136 17.36 -19.31 2.51
N VAL A 137 17.89 -19.30 1.28
CA VAL A 137 18.44 -20.49 0.63
C VAL A 137 19.85 -20.72 1.13
N ILE A 138 20.14 -21.91 1.65
CA ILE A 138 21.50 -22.32 2.03
C ILE A 138 22.03 -23.21 0.94
N ALA A 139 23.13 -22.80 0.31
CA ALA A 139 23.65 -23.53 -0.83
C ALA A 139 24.39 -24.81 -0.38
N ASN A 140 24.19 -25.90 -1.12
CA ASN A 140 24.92 -27.16 -1.01
C ASN A 140 25.01 -27.69 0.42
N SER A 141 23.86 -27.90 1.07
CA SER A 141 23.82 -28.47 2.42
C SER A 141 22.66 -29.45 2.63
N GLU A 142 23.01 -30.67 3.04
CA GLU A 142 22.04 -31.66 3.57
C GLU A 142 21.71 -31.42 5.06
N ASN A 143 22.46 -30.55 5.75
CA ASN A 143 22.27 -30.20 7.15
C ASN A 143 22.29 -28.66 7.31
N PRO A 144 21.32 -27.94 6.72
CA PRO A 144 21.28 -26.49 6.72
C PRO A 144 21.02 -25.91 8.11
N LYS A 145 21.70 -24.81 8.43
CA LYS A 145 21.46 -24.01 9.64
C LYS A 145 21.08 -22.58 9.28
N TRP A 146 19.81 -22.25 9.46
CA TRP A 146 19.23 -20.96 9.11
C TRP A 146 19.36 -19.96 10.25
N ASP A 147 19.03 -20.35 11.49
CA ASP A 147 18.92 -19.44 12.63
C ASP A 147 18.14 -18.16 12.29
N GLU A 148 16.97 -18.31 11.67
CA GLU A 148 16.13 -17.18 11.24
C GLU A 148 14.88 -17.04 12.10
N HIS A 149 14.52 -15.79 12.38
CA HIS A 149 13.41 -15.42 13.23
C HIS A 149 12.33 -14.70 12.43
N PHE A 150 11.08 -15.11 12.61
CA PHE A 150 9.93 -14.53 11.92
C PHE A 150 8.86 -14.12 12.92
N TYR A 151 8.45 -12.86 12.81
CA TYR A 151 7.24 -12.34 13.44
C TYR A 151 6.15 -12.20 12.38
N VAL A 152 5.13 -13.05 12.44
CA VAL A 152 4.13 -13.21 11.38
C VAL A 152 2.74 -12.90 11.90
N GLN A 153 2.11 -11.86 11.36
CA GLN A 153 0.70 -11.59 11.60
C GLN A 153 -0.16 -12.65 10.89
N VAL A 154 -1.12 -13.24 11.59
CA VAL A 154 -1.96 -14.32 11.08
C VAL A 154 -3.45 -14.08 11.33
N ALA A 155 -4.27 -14.53 10.36
CA ALA A 155 -5.72 -14.56 10.39
C ALA A 155 -6.24 -15.79 9.65
N HIS A 156 -5.72 -16.98 9.99
CA HIS A 156 -5.89 -18.21 9.20
C HIS A 156 -6.63 -19.29 10.00
N SER A 157 -7.57 -19.98 9.35
CA SER A 157 -8.20 -21.17 9.91
C SER A 157 -7.40 -22.41 9.49
N VAL A 158 -6.77 -23.07 10.46
CA VAL A 158 -5.84 -24.18 10.24
C VAL A 158 -5.99 -25.27 11.30
N SER A 159 -5.71 -26.52 10.91
CA SER A 159 -5.53 -27.66 11.82
C SER A 159 -4.06 -27.90 12.20
N ARG A 160 -3.13 -27.35 11.41
CA ARG A 160 -1.68 -27.46 11.62
C ARG A 160 -0.95 -26.28 10.98
N VAL A 161 0.20 -25.92 11.55
CA VAL A 161 1.18 -25.03 10.93
C VAL A 161 2.17 -25.89 10.15
N GLU A 162 2.29 -25.66 8.84
CA GLU A 162 3.12 -26.49 7.98
C GLU A 162 4.44 -25.80 7.61
N PHE A 163 5.53 -26.54 7.65
CA PHE A 163 6.88 -26.11 7.32
C PHE A 163 7.35 -26.92 6.12
N HIS A 164 7.20 -26.35 4.93
CA HIS A 164 7.56 -26.99 3.67
C HIS A 164 9.05 -26.78 3.41
N VAL A 165 9.83 -27.85 3.57
CA VAL A 165 11.27 -27.85 3.25
C VAL A 165 11.40 -28.10 1.75
N LYS A 166 12.07 -27.20 1.05
CA LYS A 166 12.16 -27.18 -0.42
C LYS A 166 13.60 -27.01 -0.85
N ASP A 167 13.94 -27.60 -1.98
CA ASP A 167 15.16 -27.33 -2.71
C ASP A 167 14.96 -26.15 -3.68
N ASN A 168 15.98 -25.32 -3.90
CA ASN A 168 15.89 -24.16 -4.78
C ASN A 168 16.76 -24.31 -6.03
N ASP A 169 16.27 -25.10 -6.99
CA ASP A 169 16.95 -25.33 -8.26
C ASP A 169 16.75 -24.19 -9.25
N VAL A 170 17.62 -24.16 -10.27
CA VAL A 170 17.59 -23.18 -11.38
C VAL A 170 16.24 -23.18 -12.13
N PHE A 171 15.54 -24.32 -12.16
CA PHE A 171 14.30 -24.52 -12.91
C PHE A 171 13.01 -24.41 -12.07
N GLY A 172 13.11 -24.22 -10.76
CA GLY A 172 11.95 -24.18 -9.88
C GLY A 172 12.28 -24.78 -8.52
N ALA A 173 11.48 -24.47 -7.51
CA ALA A 173 11.68 -25.09 -6.21
C ALA A 173 11.00 -26.46 -6.15
N GLU A 174 11.74 -27.49 -5.73
CA GLU A 174 11.23 -28.85 -5.54
C GLU A 174 10.92 -29.10 -4.05
N LEU A 175 9.85 -29.82 -3.74
CA LEU A 175 9.48 -30.11 -2.35
C LEU A 175 10.26 -31.33 -1.84
N ILE A 176 11.03 -31.14 -0.77
CA ILE A 176 11.73 -32.22 -0.06
C ILE A 176 10.76 -32.95 0.88
N GLY A 177 10.00 -32.18 1.66
CA GLY A 177 8.98 -32.70 2.57
C GLY A 177 8.39 -31.61 3.46
N VAL A 178 7.50 -32.02 4.36
CA VAL A 178 6.72 -31.13 5.24
C VAL A 178 6.88 -31.59 6.69
N ALA A 179 7.34 -30.69 7.55
CA ALA A 179 7.18 -30.82 9.01
C ALA A 179 5.93 -30.06 9.43
N SER A 180 5.20 -30.55 10.43
CA SER A 180 3.92 -29.96 10.84
C SER A 180 3.81 -29.87 12.36
N VAL A 181 3.26 -28.76 12.85
CA VAL A 181 2.88 -28.56 14.25
C VAL A 181 1.35 -28.49 14.34
N PRO A 182 0.68 -29.47 14.96
CA PRO A 182 -0.76 -29.42 15.19
C PRO A 182 -1.15 -28.18 15.99
N VAL A 183 -2.27 -27.54 15.65
CA VAL A 183 -2.72 -26.33 16.39
C VAL A 183 -3.15 -26.63 17.82
N GLU A 184 -3.53 -27.88 18.10
CA GLU A 184 -3.86 -28.36 19.44
C GLU A 184 -2.67 -28.36 20.40
N ASP A 185 -1.44 -28.47 19.86
CA ASP A 185 -0.21 -28.37 20.64
C ASP A 185 0.20 -26.91 20.89
N ILE A 186 -0.38 -25.96 20.15
CA ILE A 186 -0.07 -24.54 20.24
C ILE A 186 -1.01 -23.88 21.25
N THR A 187 -0.63 -23.94 22.53
CA THR A 187 -1.33 -23.22 23.59
C THR A 187 -0.95 -21.72 23.55
N PRO A 188 -1.91 -20.78 23.60
CA PRO A 188 -1.61 -19.35 23.58
C PRO A 188 -0.59 -18.92 24.65
N GLY A 189 0.50 -18.29 24.21
CA GLY A 189 1.59 -17.83 25.07
C GLY A 189 2.67 -18.88 25.37
N ASP A 190 2.41 -20.17 25.17
CA ASP A 190 3.40 -21.23 25.38
C ASP A 190 4.30 -21.38 24.15
N MET A 191 5.57 -21.70 24.40
CA MET A 191 6.54 -21.95 23.34
C MET A 191 6.63 -23.45 23.07
N VAL A 192 6.28 -23.86 21.85
CA VAL A 192 6.51 -25.20 21.34
C VAL A 192 7.88 -25.22 20.67
N SER A 193 8.78 -26.10 21.10
CA SER A 193 10.15 -26.19 20.55
C SER A 193 10.62 -27.63 20.51
N GLY A 194 11.30 -28.01 19.42
CA GLY A 194 11.86 -29.35 19.30
C GLY A 194 12.23 -29.72 17.87
N TRP A 195 12.59 -31.00 17.70
CA TRP A 195 12.82 -31.62 16.40
C TRP A 195 11.51 -32.23 15.89
N PHE A 196 11.13 -31.84 14.68
CA PHE A 196 9.91 -32.31 14.02
C PHE A 196 10.28 -33.15 12.79
N PRO A 197 9.71 -34.34 12.62
CA PRO A 197 9.99 -35.17 11.46
C PRO A 197 9.48 -34.52 10.18
N ILE A 198 10.31 -34.54 9.13
CA ILE A 198 9.95 -34.05 7.80
C ILE A 198 9.35 -35.22 7.02
N SER A 199 8.03 -35.16 6.79
CA SER A 199 7.32 -36.17 6.01
C SER A 199 7.40 -35.83 4.52
N GLY A 200 7.87 -36.76 3.68
CA GLY A 200 8.02 -36.53 2.24
C GLY A 200 7.87 -37.81 1.43
N GLN A 201 7.80 -37.67 0.10
CA GLN A 201 7.69 -38.82 -0.83
C GLN A 201 8.94 -39.73 -0.82
N TYR A 202 10.04 -39.26 -0.22
CA TYR A 202 11.34 -39.91 -0.26
C TYR A 202 11.73 -40.49 1.10
N SER A 203 10.92 -41.40 1.65
CA SER A 203 11.31 -42.20 2.81
C SER A 203 12.22 -43.35 2.35
N ASN A 204 13.53 -43.23 2.55
CA ASN A 204 14.45 -44.37 2.37
C ASN A 204 14.67 -45.05 3.73
N PRO A 205 14.22 -46.30 3.93
CA PRO A 205 14.38 -47.01 5.20
C PRO A 205 15.84 -47.29 5.60
N MET A 206 16.82 -47.07 4.69
CA MET A 206 18.26 -47.21 4.97
C MET A 206 18.97 -45.92 5.36
N LYS A 207 18.30 -44.76 5.37
CA LYS A 207 18.88 -43.47 5.78
C LYS A 207 18.16 -42.92 7.02
N PRO A 208 18.84 -42.15 7.90
CA PRO A 208 18.19 -41.45 9.00
C PRO A 208 17.10 -40.52 8.48
N SER A 209 15.96 -40.46 9.19
CA SER A 209 14.82 -39.65 8.79
C SER A 209 15.16 -38.16 8.85
N PRO A 210 14.76 -37.36 7.85
CA PRO A 210 14.97 -35.92 7.87
C PRO A 210 14.13 -35.28 8.99
N GLU A 211 14.74 -34.35 9.73
CA GLU A 211 14.08 -33.64 10.83
C GLU A 211 14.39 -32.13 10.75
N LEU A 212 13.44 -31.31 11.20
CA LEU A 212 13.53 -29.84 11.28
C LEU A 212 13.47 -29.40 12.75
N HIS A 213 14.45 -28.62 13.19
CA HIS A 213 14.49 -28.00 14.50
C HIS A 213 13.91 -26.59 14.43
N LEU A 214 12.82 -26.36 15.16
CA LEU A 214 12.14 -25.07 15.20
C LEU A 214 11.50 -24.79 16.56
N SER A 215 11.13 -23.53 16.79
CA SER A 215 10.20 -23.15 17.84
C SER A 215 9.10 -22.24 17.29
N ILE A 216 7.93 -22.31 17.91
CA ILE A 216 6.74 -21.51 17.59
C ILE A 216 6.03 -21.10 18.87
N GLN A 217 5.64 -19.83 18.95
CA GLN A 217 4.79 -19.29 20.00
C GLN A 217 3.65 -18.48 19.36
N TYR A 218 2.42 -18.73 19.78
CA TYR A 218 1.24 -17.99 19.31
C TYR A 218 0.80 -16.97 20.34
N LYS A 219 0.65 -15.71 19.91
CA LYS A 219 0.14 -14.60 20.70
C LYS A 219 -1.21 -14.15 20.11
N PRO A 220 -2.35 -14.49 20.72
CA PRO A 220 -3.66 -14.08 20.23
C PRO A 220 -3.85 -12.57 20.37
N ILE A 221 -4.66 -11.99 19.50
CA ILE A 221 -4.88 -10.54 19.43
C ILE A 221 -5.36 -9.94 20.77
N GLU A 222 -6.17 -10.66 21.55
CA GLU A 222 -6.72 -10.21 22.84
C GLU A 222 -5.65 -9.98 23.91
N GLN A 223 -4.54 -10.71 23.80
CA GLN A 223 -3.43 -10.61 24.74
C GLN A 223 -2.42 -9.54 24.33
N ASN A 224 -2.49 -9.04 23.10
CA ASN A 224 -1.56 -8.03 22.60
C ASN A 224 -2.03 -6.62 23.00
N PRO A 225 -1.30 -5.91 23.89
CA PRO A 225 -1.70 -4.57 24.34
C PRO A 225 -1.69 -3.54 23.21
N LEU A 226 -0.94 -3.77 22.13
CA LEU A 226 -0.85 -2.86 20.97
C LEU A 226 -2.20 -2.56 20.29
N TYR A 227 -3.22 -3.39 20.52
CA TYR A 227 -4.51 -3.30 19.85
C TYR A 227 -5.68 -2.95 20.78
N LYS A 228 -5.44 -2.78 22.09
CA LYS A 228 -6.51 -2.67 23.08
C LYS A 228 -7.16 -1.29 23.12
N ASP A 229 -6.35 -0.24 23.12
CA ASP A 229 -6.82 1.07 23.58
C ASP A 229 -7.12 2.05 22.42
N GLY A 230 -7.03 1.63 21.15
CA GLY A 230 -7.21 2.48 19.96
C GLY A 230 -5.90 2.75 19.21
N VAL A 231 -5.96 3.30 17.99
CA VAL A 231 -4.75 3.42 17.12
C VAL A 231 -3.70 4.38 17.71
N GLY A 232 -4.11 5.44 18.41
CA GLY A 232 -3.26 6.48 19.01
C GLY A 232 -3.01 6.36 20.52
N SER A 233 -3.47 5.29 21.15
CA SER A 233 -3.58 5.13 22.60
C SER A 233 -2.34 4.67 23.36
N ASP A 234 -1.22 4.47 22.65
CA ASP A 234 0.03 3.98 23.22
C ASP A 234 0.45 4.80 24.46
N SER A 235 0.36 4.17 25.64
CA SER A 235 0.63 4.74 26.96
C SER A 235 1.98 5.48 27.02
N SER A 236 1.99 6.81 27.17
CA SER A 236 3.15 7.70 27.44
C SER A 236 4.35 7.66 26.48
N GLN A 237 4.47 6.65 25.61
CA GLN A 237 5.47 6.49 24.57
C GLN A 237 4.78 5.89 23.34
N SER A 238 4.20 6.72 22.49
CA SER A 238 3.74 6.27 21.17
C SER A 238 4.89 5.63 20.41
N ILE A 239 4.79 4.32 20.16
CA ILE A 239 5.84 3.49 19.56
C ILE A 239 5.65 3.38 18.04
N GLY A 240 4.49 3.81 17.53
CA GLY A 240 4.12 3.70 16.12
C GLY A 240 3.80 2.28 15.70
N VAL A 241 3.84 2.01 14.40
CA VAL A 241 3.75 0.65 13.87
C VAL A 241 5.08 -0.07 14.14
N PRO A 242 5.06 -1.17 14.91
CA PRO A 242 6.28 -1.94 15.17
C PRO A 242 6.76 -2.63 13.90
N ASN A 243 8.04 -2.99 13.86
CA ASN A 243 8.65 -3.71 12.75
C ASN A 243 8.51 -2.99 11.39
N ALA A 244 8.61 -1.65 11.40
CA ALA A 244 8.73 -0.84 10.20
C ALA A 244 10.18 -0.35 10.02
N TYR A 245 10.61 -0.19 8.76
CA TYR A 245 11.97 0.25 8.44
C TYR A 245 12.26 1.67 8.94
N PHE A 246 11.29 2.59 8.77
CA PHE A 246 11.39 3.93 9.30
C PHE A 246 10.64 4.03 10.64
N PRO A 247 11.25 4.69 11.64
CA PRO A 247 10.61 4.89 12.94
C PRO A 247 9.50 5.95 12.87
N LEU A 248 8.65 6.00 13.89
CA LEU A 248 7.73 7.12 14.09
C LEU A 248 8.54 8.39 14.39
N ARG A 249 8.28 9.46 13.62
CA ARG A 249 8.89 10.78 13.79
C ARG A 249 7.92 11.74 14.46
N LYS A 250 8.44 12.59 15.35
CA LYS A 250 7.62 13.59 16.05
C LYS A 250 7.92 15.02 15.56
N GLY A 251 7.11 15.99 15.99
CA GLY A 251 7.31 17.40 15.63
C GLY A 251 7.08 17.70 14.16
N GLY A 252 6.29 16.88 13.47
CA GLY A 252 5.98 17.03 12.06
C GLY A 252 4.71 17.86 11.84
N ARG A 253 4.47 18.19 10.57
CA ARG A 253 3.20 18.76 10.11
C ARG A 253 2.75 18.01 8.86
N VAL A 254 1.46 17.73 8.78
CA VAL A 254 0.83 17.09 7.63
C VAL A 254 -0.24 18.03 7.06
N THR A 255 -0.28 18.15 5.74
CA THR A 255 -1.42 18.73 5.02
C THR A 255 -2.02 17.66 4.14
N LEU A 256 -3.33 17.42 4.28
CA LEU A 256 -4.08 16.46 3.48
C LEU A 256 -4.73 17.17 2.29
N TYR A 257 -4.78 16.48 1.16
CA TYR A 257 -5.44 16.87 -0.08
C TYR A 257 -6.28 15.66 -0.54
N GLN A 258 -7.52 15.70 -1.05
CA GLN A 258 -8.33 16.80 -1.55
C GLN A 258 -8.19 16.97 -3.07
N ASP A 259 -8.09 15.88 -3.85
CA ASP A 259 -7.89 15.92 -5.30
C ASP A 259 -6.62 16.70 -5.69
N ALA A 260 -6.47 17.02 -6.97
CA ALA A 260 -5.38 17.88 -7.42
C ALA A 260 -5.60 19.35 -7.06
N HIS A 261 -6.85 19.79 -7.02
CA HIS A 261 -7.24 21.17 -6.74
C HIS A 261 -8.61 21.22 -6.07
N VAL A 262 -8.86 22.25 -5.26
CA VAL A 262 -10.19 22.49 -4.68
C VAL A 262 -10.57 23.95 -4.90
N PRO A 263 -11.77 24.24 -5.45
CA PRO A 263 -12.25 25.61 -5.62
C PRO A 263 -12.40 26.35 -4.27
N ASP A 264 -12.26 27.67 -4.30
CA ASP A 264 -12.49 28.49 -3.11
C ASP A 264 -13.93 28.35 -2.59
N ASN A 265 -14.06 28.24 -1.27
CA ASN A 265 -15.35 28.08 -0.57
C ASN A 265 -16.16 26.85 -1.00
N PHE A 266 -15.50 25.79 -1.52
CA PHE A 266 -16.18 24.54 -1.87
C PHE A 266 -16.73 23.83 -0.63
N CYS A 267 -15.91 23.68 0.42
CA CYS A 267 -16.32 22.98 1.62
C CYS A 267 -17.17 23.86 2.55
N PRO A 268 -18.28 23.31 3.10
CA PRO A 268 -19.00 23.96 4.17
C PRO A 268 -18.09 24.18 5.39
N LYS A 269 -18.48 25.11 6.27
CA LYS A 269 -17.71 25.37 7.50
C LYS A 269 -17.73 24.15 8.42
N ILE A 270 -16.59 23.47 8.53
CA ILE A 270 -16.38 22.37 9.49
C ILE A 270 -15.60 22.93 10.68
N GLU A 271 -16.23 22.97 11.85
CA GLU A 271 -15.57 23.36 13.09
C GLU A 271 -14.69 22.21 13.60
N ILE A 272 -13.46 22.53 13.97
CA ILE A 272 -12.47 21.62 14.56
C ILE A 272 -12.06 22.13 15.95
N ASP A 273 -11.32 21.31 16.68
CA ASP A 273 -10.89 21.61 18.05
C ASP A 273 -10.23 22.99 18.20
N GLY A 274 -10.56 23.64 19.31
CA GLY A 274 -10.13 25.01 19.62
C GLY A 274 -10.97 26.10 18.94
N GLY A 275 -12.15 25.78 18.40
CA GLY A 275 -13.04 26.73 17.72
C GLY A 275 -12.50 27.20 16.36
N ARG A 276 -11.61 26.41 15.76
CA ARG A 276 -11.03 26.68 14.44
C ARG A 276 -11.93 26.09 13.36
N VAL A 277 -11.71 26.51 12.12
CA VAL A 277 -12.43 25.98 10.95
C VAL A 277 -11.43 25.21 10.11
N TYR A 278 -11.84 24.02 9.64
CA TYR A 278 -11.04 23.24 8.70
C TYR A 278 -10.81 24.03 7.42
N GLU A 279 -9.55 24.11 7.00
CA GLU A 279 -9.15 24.76 5.75
C GLU A 279 -8.72 23.69 4.74
N GLN A 280 -9.45 23.59 3.63
CA GLN A 280 -9.06 22.75 2.51
C GLN A 280 -7.89 23.36 1.75
N ASN A 281 -6.87 22.55 1.49
CA ASN A 281 -5.67 22.96 0.78
C ASN A 281 -5.68 22.42 -0.66
N LYS A 282 -4.83 23.00 -1.53
CA LYS A 282 -4.83 22.75 -2.98
C LYS A 282 -3.54 22.08 -3.42
N CYS A 283 -3.59 20.78 -3.70
CA CYS A 283 -2.41 19.92 -3.89
C CYS A 283 -1.45 20.44 -4.95
N TRP A 284 -1.88 20.52 -6.21
CA TRP A 284 -1.00 20.87 -7.32
C TRP A 284 -0.58 22.34 -7.30
N GLU A 285 -1.39 23.23 -6.71
CA GLU A 285 -0.99 24.62 -6.48
C GLU A 285 0.13 24.70 -5.43
N ASP A 286 0.02 23.99 -4.32
CA ASP A 286 1.08 23.90 -3.31
C ASP A 286 2.35 23.24 -3.88
N ILE A 287 2.24 22.16 -4.67
CA ILE A 287 3.40 21.56 -5.37
C ILE A 287 4.04 22.57 -6.32
N CYS A 288 3.25 23.32 -7.09
CA CYS A 288 3.76 24.33 -8.01
C CYS A 288 4.56 25.40 -7.26
N HIS A 289 4.00 25.96 -6.18
CA HIS A 289 4.68 26.95 -5.36
C HIS A 289 5.93 26.40 -4.69
N ALA A 290 5.88 25.18 -4.17
CA ALA A 290 7.03 24.53 -3.54
C ALA A 290 8.19 24.29 -4.53
N ILE A 291 7.89 23.97 -5.80
CA ILE A 291 8.90 23.86 -6.87
C ILE A 291 9.46 25.24 -7.24
N VAL A 292 8.59 26.24 -7.36
CA VAL A 292 8.97 27.62 -7.70
C VAL A 292 9.92 28.20 -6.64
N GLU A 293 9.63 27.99 -5.36
CA GLU A 293 10.43 28.53 -4.25
C GLU A 293 11.69 27.71 -3.93
N ALA A 294 11.87 26.52 -4.54
CA ALA A 294 13.01 25.66 -4.26
C ALA A 294 14.33 26.32 -4.68
N HIS A 295 15.36 26.22 -3.83
CA HIS A 295 16.66 26.86 -4.07
C HIS A 295 17.80 25.85 -4.31
N HIS A 296 17.63 24.58 -3.89
CA HIS A 296 18.72 23.62 -3.87
C HIS A 296 18.38 22.31 -4.57
N LEU A 297 17.21 21.73 -4.32
CA LEU A 297 16.82 20.43 -4.86
C LEU A 297 15.34 20.34 -5.20
N ILE A 298 15.05 19.62 -6.29
CA ILE A 298 13.73 19.14 -6.68
C ILE A 298 13.89 17.70 -7.13
N TYR A 299 13.43 16.76 -6.33
CA TYR A 299 13.49 15.32 -6.59
C TYR A 299 12.08 14.77 -6.80
N ILE A 300 11.85 14.14 -7.94
CA ILE A 300 10.53 13.62 -8.32
C ILE A 300 10.62 12.11 -8.57
N ILE A 301 9.66 11.38 -8.03
CA ILE A 301 9.39 9.98 -8.34
C ILE A 301 7.99 9.91 -8.95
N GLY A 302 7.85 9.24 -10.07
CA GLY A 302 6.53 8.97 -10.65
C GLY A 302 6.47 7.58 -11.26
N TRP A 303 5.28 7.01 -11.27
CA TRP A 303 4.95 5.92 -12.19
C TRP A 303 4.90 6.45 -13.62
N SER A 304 4.41 7.67 -13.79
CA SER A 304 4.45 8.43 -15.05
C SER A 304 4.63 9.92 -14.78
N LEU A 305 5.15 10.67 -15.77
CA LEU A 305 5.18 12.13 -15.75
C LEU A 305 4.88 12.64 -17.15
N TYR A 306 3.88 13.51 -17.28
CA TYR A 306 3.51 14.12 -18.56
C TYR A 306 3.97 15.58 -18.58
N HIS A 307 5.09 15.85 -19.26
CA HIS A 307 5.77 17.14 -19.25
C HIS A 307 4.91 18.35 -19.70
N PRO A 308 3.85 18.22 -20.54
CA PRO A 308 2.97 19.32 -20.91
C PRO A 308 1.94 19.71 -19.85
N VAL A 309 1.75 18.93 -18.78
CA VAL A 309 0.77 19.23 -17.73
C VAL A 309 1.06 20.58 -17.07
N LYS A 310 0.00 21.36 -16.87
CA LYS A 310 0.03 22.55 -16.01
C LYS A 310 -0.54 22.20 -14.65
N LEU A 311 0.23 22.51 -13.60
CA LEU A 311 -0.16 22.25 -12.21
C LEU A 311 -1.27 23.21 -11.74
N VAL A 312 -1.23 24.47 -12.19
CA VAL A 312 -2.22 25.49 -11.85
C VAL A 312 -3.05 25.82 -13.09
N ARG A 313 -4.35 25.55 -13.03
CA ARG A 313 -5.31 25.90 -14.09
C ARG A 313 -6.35 26.91 -13.62
N GLU A 314 -6.76 26.78 -12.37
CA GLU A 314 -7.65 27.71 -11.65
C GLU A 314 -6.85 28.37 -10.53
N SER A 315 -6.09 29.42 -10.86
CA SER A 315 -5.15 30.06 -9.94
C SER A 315 -5.88 30.80 -8.83
N THR A 316 -5.55 30.51 -7.57
CA THR A 316 -6.06 31.27 -6.41
C THR A 316 -4.97 32.14 -5.79
N LYS A 317 -3.71 31.78 -6.00
CA LYS A 317 -2.51 32.57 -5.69
C LYS A 317 -1.89 33.08 -6.99
N SER A 318 -1.12 34.16 -6.90
CA SER A 318 -0.35 34.66 -8.05
C SER A 318 0.82 33.73 -8.37
N VAL A 319 0.92 33.24 -9.60
CA VAL A 319 2.11 32.51 -10.09
C VAL A 319 3.16 33.54 -10.55
N PRO A 320 4.44 33.41 -10.17
CA PRO A 320 5.49 34.31 -10.67
C PRO A 320 5.55 34.27 -12.21
N ASN A 321 5.74 35.45 -12.82
CA ASN A 321 5.75 35.69 -14.28
C ASN A 321 4.39 35.58 -15.00
N GLY A 322 3.27 35.49 -14.27
CA GLY A 322 1.92 35.79 -14.77
C GLY A 322 1.24 34.72 -15.64
N SER A 323 1.95 33.71 -16.15
CA SER A 323 1.34 32.56 -16.84
C SER A 323 1.86 31.23 -16.27
N PRO A 324 0.97 30.27 -15.95
CA PRO A 324 1.39 28.96 -15.45
C PRO A 324 2.17 28.19 -16.52
N LEU A 325 3.44 27.88 -16.20
CA LEU A 325 4.29 27.01 -17.02
C LEU A 325 3.79 25.57 -16.97
N THR A 326 4.13 24.79 -17.99
CA THR A 326 4.03 23.33 -17.89
C THR A 326 5.06 22.82 -16.88
N ILE A 327 4.82 21.67 -16.26
CA ILE A 327 5.76 21.06 -15.32
C ILE A 327 7.12 20.83 -15.97
N GLY A 328 7.14 20.45 -17.25
CA GLY A 328 8.37 20.29 -18.03
C GLY A 328 9.20 21.57 -18.10
N GLU A 329 8.59 22.69 -18.49
CA GLU A 329 9.29 23.97 -18.62
C GLU A 329 9.65 24.58 -17.25
N LEU A 330 8.79 24.38 -16.24
CA LEU A 330 9.08 24.79 -14.87
C LEU A 330 10.36 24.12 -14.35
N LEU A 331 10.48 22.80 -14.51
CA LEU A 331 11.67 22.06 -14.07
C LEU A 331 12.94 22.49 -14.83
N LYS A 332 12.84 22.79 -16.13
CA LYS A 332 13.96 23.34 -16.91
C LYS A 332 14.38 24.72 -16.42
N SER A 333 13.44 25.60 -16.10
CA SER A 333 13.71 26.93 -15.52
C SER A 333 14.48 26.81 -14.20
N LYS A 334 14.04 25.92 -13.31
CA LYS A 334 14.70 25.72 -12.01
C LYS A 334 16.16 25.24 -12.14
N VAL A 335 16.47 24.45 -13.17
CA VAL A 335 17.87 24.09 -13.48
C VAL A 335 18.69 25.31 -13.91
N GLN A 336 18.11 26.24 -14.69
CA GLN A 336 18.78 27.49 -15.09
C GLN A 336 19.06 28.40 -13.89
N GLU A 337 18.22 28.34 -12.86
CA GLU A 337 18.40 29.02 -11.57
C GLU A 337 19.44 28.32 -10.66
N GLY A 338 19.99 27.19 -11.08
CA GLY A 338 21.02 26.43 -10.36
C GLY A 338 20.47 25.32 -9.45
N VAL A 339 19.16 25.10 -9.41
CA VAL A 339 18.54 24.05 -8.59
C VAL A 339 18.86 22.66 -9.14
N ARG A 340 19.11 21.70 -8.26
CA ARG A 340 19.32 20.31 -8.65
C ARG A 340 18.00 19.59 -8.88
N VAL A 341 17.66 19.38 -10.15
CA VAL A 341 16.45 18.65 -10.54
C VAL A 341 16.78 17.21 -10.94
N ILE A 342 16.16 16.25 -10.25
CA ILE A 342 16.28 14.82 -10.53
C ILE A 342 14.88 14.21 -10.64
N VAL A 343 14.64 13.48 -11.72
CA VAL A 343 13.36 12.82 -12.00
C VAL A 343 13.63 11.32 -12.16
N LEU A 344 12.98 10.50 -11.34
CA LEU A 344 13.08 9.04 -11.36
C LEU A 344 11.72 8.46 -11.76
N LEU A 345 11.58 8.07 -13.02
CA LEU A 345 10.34 7.47 -13.55
C LEU A 345 10.47 5.95 -13.63
N TRP A 346 9.36 5.24 -13.61
CA TRP A 346 9.33 3.83 -13.98
C TRP A 346 9.69 3.66 -15.47
N ASP A 347 10.48 2.63 -15.80
CA ASP A 347 10.80 2.23 -17.18
C ASP A 347 9.74 1.22 -17.67
N ASP A 348 8.75 1.70 -18.42
CA ASP A 348 7.80 0.81 -19.08
C ASP A 348 8.50 0.13 -20.25
N LYS A 349 8.91 -1.13 -20.07
CA LYS A 349 9.60 -1.88 -21.14
C LYS A 349 8.74 -2.11 -22.39
N THR A 350 7.44 -1.88 -22.31
CA THR A 350 6.52 -1.99 -23.44
C THR A 350 6.39 -0.69 -24.25
N SER A 351 6.87 0.45 -23.72
CA SER A 351 6.88 1.76 -24.40
C SER A 351 8.10 1.98 -25.32
N HIS A 352 9.00 0.99 -25.44
CA HIS A 352 10.20 1.10 -26.27
C HIS A 352 9.93 0.86 -27.75
N ASP A 353 10.37 1.81 -28.59
CA ASP A 353 10.36 1.73 -30.07
C ASP A 353 11.12 0.47 -30.56
N LYS A 354 10.41 -0.64 -30.82
CA LYS A 354 11.00 -1.80 -31.50
C LYS A 354 10.77 -1.67 -33.00
N PHE A 355 11.86 -1.62 -33.77
CA PHE A 355 11.87 -1.70 -35.24
C PHE A 355 11.00 -0.64 -35.95
N LEU A 356 11.24 0.66 -35.67
CA LEU A 356 10.63 1.79 -36.40
C LEU A 356 9.09 1.89 -36.33
N LEU A 357 8.44 1.08 -35.50
CA LEU A 357 7.03 1.18 -35.14
C LEU A 357 6.94 1.79 -33.74
N LYS A 358 6.27 2.95 -33.62
CA LYS A 358 5.88 3.49 -32.31
C LYS A 358 4.86 2.53 -31.70
N THR A 359 5.20 1.92 -30.58
CA THR A 359 4.23 1.22 -29.73
C THR A 359 3.94 2.12 -28.54
N ASP A 360 2.72 2.66 -28.47
CA ASP A 360 2.22 3.22 -27.22
C ASP A 360 2.29 2.09 -26.18
N GLY A 361 2.96 2.33 -25.05
CA GLY A 361 3.15 1.32 -24.01
C GLY A 361 1.82 0.72 -23.58
N LEU A 362 1.81 -0.58 -23.26
CA LEU A 362 0.60 -1.31 -22.83
C LEU A 362 -0.06 -0.68 -21.59
N MET A 363 0.71 0.11 -20.84
CA MET A 363 0.31 0.74 -19.59
C MET A 363 0.07 2.25 -19.74
N HIS A 364 0.10 2.81 -20.96
CA HIS A 364 -0.16 4.23 -21.24
C HIS A 364 0.66 5.23 -20.39
N THR A 365 1.95 4.93 -20.16
CA THR A 365 2.87 5.86 -19.49
C THR A 365 3.55 6.82 -20.47
N HIS A 366 4.05 7.95 -19.94
CA HIS A 366 4.77 8.99 -20.70
C HIS A 366 6.27 9.04 -20.36
N ASP A 367 6.81 7.95 -19.83
CA ASP A 367 8.15 7.86 -19.27
C ASP A 367 9.26 8.12 -20.30
N GLU A 368 9.20 7.45 -21.46
CA GLU A 368 10.15 7.65 -22.56
C GLU A 368 10.03 9.05 -23.19
N GLU A 369 8.81 9.59 -23.32
CA GLU A 369 8.59 10.94 -23.82
C GLU A 369 9.19 11.99 -22.89
N ALA A 370 8.92 11.90 -21.59
CA ALA A 370 9.49 12.79 -20.57
C ALA A 370 11.03 12.71 -20.56
N ARG A 371 11.62 11.50 -20.62
CA ARG A 371 13.07 11.34 -20.72
C ARG A 371 13.64 12.02 -21.96
N LYS A 372 12.98 11.88 -23.11
CA LYS A 372 13.37 12.55 -24.38
C LYS A 372 13.28 14.07 -24.23
N PHE A 373 12.23 14.60 -23.61
CA PHE A 373 12.01 16.04 -23.40
C PHE A 373 13.07 16.69 -22.50
N PHE A 374 13.50 16.00 -21.44
CA PHE A 374 14.53 16.50 -20.52
C PHE A 374 15.97 16.31 -21.01
N ARG A 375 16.16 15.58 -22.10
CA ARG A 375 17.50 15.34 -22.65
C ARG A 375 18.20 16.67 -22.97
N HIS A 376 19.43 16.82 -22.51
CA HIS A 376 20.24 18.04 -22.66
C HIS A 376 19.72 19.30 -21.95
N SER A 377 18.70 19.19 -21.08
CA SER A 377 18.17 20.33 -20.32
C SER A 377 18.83 20.56 -18.96
N GLY A 378 19.69 19.64 -18.51
CA GLY A 378 20.29 19.63 -17.17
C GLY A 378 19.41 19.02 -16.08
N VAL A 379 18.12 18.75 -16.36
CA VAL A 379 17.27 17.88 -15.55
C VAL A 379 17.78 16.44 -15.67
N HIS A 380 18.05 15.79 -14.53
CA HIS A 380 18.50 14.39 -14.50
C HIS A 380 17.31 13.44 -14.49
N CYS A 381 16.77 13.14 -15.69
CA CYS A 381 15.66 12.18 -15.84
C CYS A 381 16.19 10.76 -16.09
N VAL A 382 15.89 9.83 -15.18
CA VAL A 382 16.29 8.42 -15.25
C VAL A 382 15.06 7.53 -15.24
N LEU A 383 15.04 6.55 -16.15
CA LEU A 383 14.06 5.48 -16.15
C LEU A 383 14.60 4.33 -15.30
N ALA A 384 13.83 3.99 -14.28
CA ALA A 384 14.09 2.93 -13.34
C ALA A 384 13.33 1.68 -13.77
N PRO A 385 14.01 0.66 -14.33
CA PRO A 385 13.40 -0.64 -14.51
C PRO A 385 13.18 -1.32 -13.17
N ARG A 386 11.99 -1.89 -13.00
CA ARG A 386 11.72 -2.80 -11.89
C ARG A 386 12.46 -4.11 -12.18
N TYR A 387 13.53 -4.41 -11.45
CA TYR A 387 14.18 -5.72 -11.53
C TYR A 387 13.99 -6.47 -10.23
N ALA A 388 13.72 -7.77 -10.34
CA ALA A 388 13.96 -8.67 -9.21
C ALA A 388 15.44 -8.58 -8.83
N SER A 389 15.78 -8.75 -7.55
CA SER A 389 17.18 -8.76 -7.10
C SER A 389 18.06 -9.62 -8.02
N ASN A 390 19.28 -9.15 -8.29
CA ASN A 390 20.27 -9.87 -9.10
C ASN A 390 20.60 -11.29 -8.58
N LYS A 391 20.11 -11.64 -7.39
CA LYS A 391 20.21 -12.96 -6.76
C LYS A 391 19.06 -13.92 -7.11
N LEU A 392 18.07 -13.48 -7.90
CA LEU A 392 17.01 -14.33 -8.47
C LEU A 392 17.44 -14.84 -9.85
N SER A 393 16.87 -15.96 -10.32
CA SER A 393 17.20 -16.49 -11.64
C SER A 393 16.89 -15.48 -12.76
N ILE A 394 17.64 -15.54 -13.87
CA ILE A 394 17.48 -14.62 -15.02
C ILE A 394 16.04 -14.62 -15.54
N PHE A 395 15.40 -15.79 -15.59
CA PHE A 395 13.99 -15.93 -15.96
C PHE A 395 13.07 -15.15 -15.00
N LYS A 396 13.26 -15.27 -13.68
CA LYS A 396 12.50 -14.50 -12.68
C LYS A 396 12.77 -13.00 -12.76
N GLN A 397 14.00 -12.58 -13.05
CA GLN A 397 14.32 -11.15 -13.26
C GLN A 397 13.61 -10.57 -14.48
N GLN A 398 13.52 -11.34 -15.57
CA GLN A 398 12.81 -10.93 -16.78
C GLN A 398 11.29 -10.84 -16.54
N VAL A 399 10.72 -11.84 -15.84
CA VAL A 399 9.30 -11.86 -15.44
C VAL A 399 8.96 -10.67 -14.53
N VAL A 400 9.68 -10.48 -13.42
CA VAL A 400 9.42 -9.34 -12.50
C VAL A 400 9.54 -8.00 -13.23
N GLY A 401 10.53 -7.85 -14.12
CA GLY A 401 10.73 -6.60 -14.84
C GLY A 401 9.87 -6.39 -16.07
N THR A 402 8.92 -7.27 -16.36
CA THR A 402 7.84 -7.05 -17.32
C THR A 402 6.46 -7.00 -16.65
N LEU A 403 6.33 -7.55 -15.43
CA LEU A 403 5.04 -7.66 -14.74
C LEU A 403 4.81 -6.58 -13.66
N PHE A 404 5.87 -6.11 -12.99
CA PHE A 404 5.77 -5.21 -11.83
C PHE A 404 6.35 -3.82 -12.12
N THR A 405 5.88 -2.83 -11.36
CA THR A 405 6.16 -1.40 -11.62
C THR A 405 6.84 -0.72 -10.44
N HIS A 406 7.38 0.48 -10.69
CA HIS A 406 7.66 1.44 -9.62
C HIS A 406 6.47 2.39 -9.49
N HIS A 407 5.67 2.24 -8.45
CA HIS A 407 4.36 2.88 -8.34
C HIS A 407 4.28 4.03 -7.33
N GLN A 408 5.40 4.35 -6.66
CA GLN A 408 5.55 5.52 -5.80
C GLN A 408 5.33 6.83 -6.58
N LYS A 409 4.57 7.77 -6.02
CA LYS A 409 4.46 9.15 -6.49
C LYS A 409 5.00 10.08 -5.40
N CYS A 410 6.08 10.80 -5.69
CA CYS A 410 6.71 11.69 -4.72
C CYS A 410 7.24 12.97 -5.37
N VAL A 411 7.10 14.10 -4.68
CA VAL A 411 7.83 15.34 -4.95
C VAL A 411 8.56 15.76 -3.69
N ILE A 412 9.87 15.97 -3.74
CA ILE A 412 10.69 16.37 -2.60
C ILE A 412 11.44 17.64 -2.98
N VAL A 413 11.29 18.68 -2.18
CA VAL A 413 11.88 20.00 -2.44
C VAL A 413 12.42 20.60 -1.16
N ASP A 414 13.33 21.57 -1.28
CA ASP A 414 13.69 22.44 -0.16
C ASP A 414 12.78 23.68 -0.09
N THR A 415 12.12 23.88 1.04
CA THR A 415 11.19 24.99 1.29
C THR A 415 11.72 25.90 2.40
N GLN A 416 11.07 27.04 2.59
CA GLN A 416 11.44 27.99 3.65
C GLN A 416 11.23 27.39 5.05
N ALA A 417 12.25 27.49 5.92
CA ALA A 417 12.14 27.19 7.34
C ALA A 417 12.18 28.48 8.18
N THR A 418 12.34 28.36 9.49
CA THR A 418 12.46 29.53 10.38
C THR A 418 13.73 30.34 10.07
N GLY A 419 13.60 31.67 10.00
CA GLY A 419 14.73 32.57 9.72
C GLY A 419 15.23 32.45 8.28
N ASN A 420 16.54 32.36 8.10
CA ASN A 420 17.18 32.19 6.78
C ASN A 420 17.45 30.72 6.41
N ASN A 421 16.95 29.78 7.21
CA ASN A 421 17.16 28.36 6.99
C ASN A 421 16.11 27.79 6.02
N ARG A 422 16.42 26.64 5.45
CA ARG A 422 15.51 25.84 4.61
C ARG A 422 15.29 24.47 5.22
N LYS A 423 14.19 23.82 4.85
CA LYS A 423 13.82 22.47 5.30
C LYS A 423 13.45 21.61 4.10
N ILE A 424 13.45 20.30 4.29
CA ILE A 424 12.91 19.38 3.30
C ILE A 424 11.39 19.28 3.49
N THR A 425 10.66 19.43 2.40
CA THR A 425 9.23 19.16 2.30
C THR A 425 9.01 18.08 1.26
N ALA A 426 8.14 17.13 1.57
CA ALA A 426 7.82 16.03 0.67
C ALA A 426 6.30 15.95 0.42
N PHE A 427 5.93 15.56 -0.78
CA PHE A 427 4.56 15.28 -1.18
C PHE A 427 4.49 13.81 -1.60
N ILE A 428 3.53 13.04 -1.07
CA ILE A 428 3.27 11.66 -1.47
C ILE A 428 1.76 11.37 -1.51
N GLY A 429 1.34 10.38 -2.29
CA GLY A 429 -0.07 9.99 -2.40
C GLY A 429 -0.35 9.19 -3.66
N GLY A 430 -1.59 9.28 -4.16
CA GLY A 430 -2.02 8.60 -5.40
C GLY A 430 -1.80 9.41 -6.69
N LEU A 431 -1.69 10.73 -6.60
CA LEU A 431 -1.51 11.61 -7.76
C LEU A 431 -0.08 11.58 -8.36
N ASP A 432 0.04 11.08 -9.60
CA ASP A 432 1.19 11.33 -10.48
C ASP A 432 1.10 12.73 -11.11
N LEU A 433 2.24 13.34 -11.47
CA LEU A 433 2.29 14.60 -12.23
C LEU A 433 2.07 14.32 -13.73
N CYS A 434 0.86 13.85 -14.07
CA CYS A 434 0.52 13.26 -15.35
C CYS A 434 -0.86 13.74 -15.85
N ASP A 435 -1.15 13.50 -17.13
CA ASP A 435 -2.46 13.74 -17.74
C ASP A 435 -3.59 13.01 -17.02
N GLY A 436 -4.78 13.60 -17.03
CA GLY A 436 -6.01 13.08 -16.44
C GLY A 436 -6.13 13.23 -14.93
N ARG A 437 -5.04 13.61 -14.22
CA ARG A 437 -5.00 13.67 -12.75
C ARG A 437 -5.47 15.00 -12.20
N TYR A 438 -5.47 16.08 -12.99
CA TYR A 438 -6.04 17.35 -12.54
C TYR A 438 -7.56 17.21 -12.48
N ASP A 439 -8.10 17.36 -11.29
CA ASP A 439 -9.53 17.46 -11.07
C ASP A 439 -9.82 18.30 -9.83
N THR A 440 -11.10 18.57 -9.64
CA THR A 440 -11.68 19.18 -8.45
C THR A 440 -12.78 18.29 -7.90
N PRO A 441 -13.20 18.48 -6.64
CA PRO A 441 -14.34 17.77 -6.08
C PRO A 441 -15.67 17.93 -6.84
N GLU A 442 -15.78 18.90 -7.77
CA GLU A 442 -16.94 19.03 -8.67
C GLU A 442 -16.99 17.93 -9.75
N HIS A 443 -15.87 17.27 -10.05
CA HIS A 443 -15.73 16.15 -11.00
C HIS A 443 -16.48 16.36 -12.34
N ARG A 444 -16.18 17.48 -12.99
CA ARG A 444 -16.87 17.95 -14.20
C ARG A 444 -16.76 16.95 -15.35
N LEU A 445 -17.88 16.38 -15.80
CA LEU A 445 -17.94 15.43 -16.92
C LEU A 445 -17.88 16.09 -18.31
N PHE A 446 -18.65 17.17 -18.49
CA PHE A 446 -18.85 17.85 -19.78
C PHE A 446 -18.54 19.35 -19.76
N LYS A 447 -18.35 19.91 -18.56
CA LYS A 447 -18.07 21.33 -18.36
C LYS A 447 -16.55 21.57 -18.48
N ASP A 448 -16.18 22.71 -19.06
CA ASP A 448 -14.79 23.18 -19.19
C ASP A 448 -13.86 22.28 -20.04
N LEU A 449 -14.44 21.44 -20.92
CA LEU A 449 -13.69 20.56 -21.81
C LEU A 449 -12.85 21.31 -22.85
N ASP A 450 -13.24 22.52 -23.23
CA ASP A 450 -12.57 23.40 -24.18
C ASP A 450 -11.72 24.50 -23.51
N THR A 451 -11.73 24.55 -22.18
CA THR A 451 -10.97 25.49 -21.35
C THR A 451 -9.99 24.75 -20.43
N ILE A 452 -10.41 24.37 -19.21
CA ILE A 452 -9.58 23.75 -18.17
C ILE A 452 -9.02 22.38 -18.58
N PHE A 453 -9.80 21.60 -19.34
CA PHE A 453 -9.43 20.24 -19.77
C PHE A 453 -9.08 20.12 -21.26
N LYS A 454 -8.94 21.24 -21.98
CA LYS A 454 -8.74 21.27 -23.45
C LYS A 454 -7.59 20.40 -23.97
N ASP A 455 -6.48 20.47 -23.25
CA ASP A 455 -5.21 19.79 -23.57
C ASP A 455 -4.94 18.63 -22.59
N ASP A 456 -5.95 18.23 -21.81
CA ASP A 456 -5.88 17.19 -20.79
C ASP A 456 -7.23 16.46 -20.64
N PHE A 457 -7.77 16.02 -21.77
CA PHE A 457 -8.98 15.21 -21.80
C PHE A 457 -8.60 13.74 -21.64
N HIS A 458 -8.91 13.17 -20.47
CA HIS A 458 -8.63 11.77 -20.16
C HIS A 458 -9.91 10.93 -20.09
N ASN A 459 -9.98 9.87 -20.89
CA ASN A 459 -10.97 8.80 -20.74
C ASN A 459 -10.46 7.54 -21.47
N PRO A 460 -9.91 6.55 -20.76
CA PRO A 460 -9.39 5.32 -21.36
C PRO A 460 -10.47 4.24 -21.56
N THR A 461 -11.72 4.48 -21.12
CA THR A 461 -12.82 3.53 -21.29
C THR A 461 -13.34 3.54 -22.74
N PHE A 462 -13.32 4.71 -23.38
CA PHE A 462 -13.81 4.92 -24.75
C PHE A 462 -12.82 5.75 -25.59
N GLN A 463 -12.70 5.47 -26.88
CA GLN A 463 -11.99 6.37 -27.80
C GLN A 463 -12.87 7.58 -28.13
N VAL A 464 -12.74 8.67 -27.38
CA VAL A 464 -13.66 9.81 -27.46
C VAL A 464 -13.18 10.87 -28.44
N ASN A 465 -14.11 11.44 -29.19
CA ASN A 465 -14.02 12.83 -29.67
C ASN A 465 -14.05 13.79 -28.45
N LYS A 466 -13.42 14.97 -28.52
CA LYS A 466 -13.28 15.93 -27.38
C LYS A 466 -14.61 16.49 -26.80
N SER A 467 -15.76 15.89 -27.09
CA SER A 467 -17.11 16.27 -26.64
C SER A 467 -17.59 15.60 -25.35
N GLY A 468 -16.77 14.75 -24.71
CA GLY A 468 -17.09 14.14 -23.41
C GLY A 468 -17.90 12.84 -23.46
N PRO A 469 -18.19 12.21 -22.30
CA PRO A 469 -17.69 12.62 -20.98
C PRO A 469 -16.19 12.34 -20.84
N ARG A 470 -15.45 13.24 -20.18
CA ARG A 470 -14.14 12.84 -19.63
C ARG A 470 -14.36 11.88 -18.45
N GLN A 471 -13.32 11.16 -18.06
CA GLN A 471 -13.32 10.40 -16.80
C GLN A 471 -12.80 11.30 -15.67
N PRO A 472 -13.63 11.69 -14.70
CA PRO A 472 -13.16 12.39 -13.50
C PRO A 472 -12.24 11.53 -12.65
N TRP A 473 -11.37 12.19 -11.91
CA TRP A 473 -10.28 11.58 -11.15
C TRP A 473 -10.36 12.03 -9.70
N HIS A 474 -10.86 11.14 -8.85
CA HIS A 474 -10.90 11.34 -7.40
C HIS A 474 -9.67 10.69 -6.76
N ASP A 475 -8.88 11.46 -6.02
CA ASP A 475 -7.63 10.96 -5.45
C ASP A 475 -7.22 11.72 -4.19
N LEU A 476 -6.29 11.13 -3.44
CA LEU A 476 -5.76 11.66 -2.19
C LEU A 476 -4.24 11.84 -2.26
N HIS A 477 -3.76 12.91 -1.66
CA HIS A 477 -2.33 13.23 -1.56
C HIS A 477 -2.05 13.95 -0.25
N CYS A 478 -0.78 14.01 0.16
CA CYS A 478 -0.40 14.73 1.36
C CYS A 478 0.94 15.42 1.20
N LYS A 479 1.12 16.51 1.95
CA LYS A 479 2.39 17.20 2.18
C LYS A 479 2.88 16.86 3.59
N ILE A 480 4.14 16.49 3.70
CA ILE A 480 4.82 16.16 4.94
C ILE A 480 5.97 17.15 5.14
N GLU A 481 5.99 17.76 6.32
CA GLU A 481 7.04 18.63 6.81
C GLU A 481 7.57 18.11 8.15
N GLY A 482 8.85 18.33 8.41
CA GLY A 482 9.51 17.87 9.63
C GLY A 482 10.38 16.62 9.42
N PRO A 483 10.75 15.89 10.48
CA PRO A 483 11.75 14.82 10.37
C PRO A 483 11.34 13.69 9.42
N ALA A 484 10.04 13.36 9.31
CA ALA A 484 9.53 12.33 8.40
C ALA A 484 9.77 12.65 6.91
N ALA A 485 9.91 13.93 6.52
CA ALA A 485 10.26 14.29 5.14
C ALA A 485 11.66 13.78 4.74
N TYR A 486 12.57 13.63 5.71
CA TYR A 486 13.92 13.10 5.49
C TYR A 486 13.94 11.57 5.33
N ASP A 487 12.97 10.87 5.86
CA ASP A 487 12.78 9.43 5.60
C ASP A 487 12.32 9.20 4.16
N ILE A 488 11.42 10.06 3.64
CA ILE A 488 11.01 10.06 2.22
C ILE A 488 12.19 10.42 1.31
N LEU A 489 13.01 11.40 1.69
CA LEU A 489 14.26 11.70 1.00
C LEU A 489 15.23 10.52 1.01
N THR A 490 15.39 9.84 2.16
CA THR A 490 16.24 8.64 2.26
C THR A 490 15.76 7.55 1.30
N ASN A 491 14.45 7.33 1.20
CA ASN A 491 13.87 6.43 0.20
C ASN A 491 14.28 6.84 -1.23
N PHE A 492 14.16 8.13 -1.59
CA PHE A 492 14.58 8.64 -2.90
C PHE A 492 16.06 8.34 -3.16
N GLU A 493 16.94 8.70 -2.23
CA GLU A 493 18.38 8.52 -2.41
C GLU A 493 18.78 7.04 -2.54
N GLN A 494 18.16 6.16 -1.75
CA GLN A 494 18.38 4.72 -1.82
C GLN A 494 18.00 4.16 -3.19
N ARG A 495 16.88 4.61 -3.77
CA ARG A 495 16.44 4.23 -5.11
C ARG A 495 17.31 4.83 -6.20
N TRP A 496 17.63 6.12 -6.11
CA TRP A 496 18.52 6.79 -7.06
C TRP A 496 19.88 6.09 -7.17
N ARG A 497 20.51 5.78 -6.03
CA ARG A 497 21.79 5.06 -5.98
C ARG A 497 21.70 3.65 -6.58
N LYS A 498 20.50 3.04 -6.61
CA LYS A 498 20.28 1.74 -7.25
C LYS A 498 20.11 1.87 -8.76
N SER A 499 19.38 2.87 -9.22
CA SER A 499 19.01 3.07 -10.63
C SER A 499 20.09 3.77 -11.45
N ALA A 500 20.88 4.66 -10.85
CA ALA A 500 21.91 5.45 -11.55
C ALA A 500 23.20 4.66 -11.90
N LYS A 501 23.11 3.34 -12.15
CA LYS A 501 24.27 2.48 -12.42
C LYS A 501 24.87 2.67 -13.82
N TRP A 502 26.19 2.48 -13.85
CA TRP A 502 27.16 2.59 -14.94
C TRP A 502 26.78 1.86 -16.25
N LYS A 503 26.64 2.56 -17.38
CA LYS A 503 26.80 1.96 -18.72
C LYS A 503 28.28 2.07 -19.13
N VAL A 504 29.00 0.94 -19.15
CA VAL A 504 30.39 0.92 -19.64
C VAL A 504 30.31 1.04 -21.16
N SER A 505 30.53 2.24 -21.70
CA SER A 505 31.03 2.36 -23.07
C SER A 505 32.55 2.24 -23.00
N VAL A 506 33.12 1.33 -23.79
CA VAL A 506 34.55 0.93 -23.80
C VAL A 506 35.51 2.08 -24.19
N ARG A 507 35.07 3.34 -24.24
CA ARG A 507 35.92 4.46 -24.70
C ARG A 507 35.99 5.74 -23.87
N ARG A 508 35.42 5.82 -22.66
CA ARG A 508 35.75 6.88 -21.67
C ARG A 508 35.03 6.60 -20.35
N ALA A 509 35.78 6.20 -19.33
CA ALA A 509 35.27 6.17 -17.95
C ALA A 509 35.18 7.61 -17.46
N VAL A 510 33.98 8.14 -17.23
CA VAL A 510 33.80 9.44 -16.59
C VAL A 510 32.84 9.32 -15.41
N SER A 511 33.35 9.70 -14.24
CA SER A 511 32.78 9.55 -12.90
C SER A 511 31.69 10.61 -12.59
N TRP A 512 30.50 10.54 -13.22
CA TRP A 512 29.51 11.64 -13.14
C TRP A 512 28.36 11.52 -12.12
N HIS A 513 28.12 10.38 -11.44
CA HIS A 513 26.82 10.18 -10.74
C HIS A 513 26.82 10.20 -9.20
N HIS A 514 27.98 10.26 -8.52
CA HIS A 514 27.97 10.42 -7.05
C HIS A 514 27.75 11.86 -6.58
N ASP A 515 28.07 12.86 -7.39
CA ASP A 515 27.83 14.27 -7.08
C ASP A 515 26.47 14.79 -7.58
N THR A 516 25.59 13.91 -8.09
CA THR A 516 24.24 14.34 -8.53
C THR A 516 23.32 14.65 -7.37
N LEU A 517 23.42 13.89 -6.26
CA LEU A 517 22.64 14.16 -5.05
C LEU A 517 23.26 15.31 -4.25
N VAL A 518 22.41 16.21 -3.75
CA VAL A 518 22.81 17.31 -2.88
C VAL A 518 23.23 16.73 -1.52
N LYS A 519 24.42 17.08 -1.04
CA LYS A 519 24.96 16.61 0.23
C LYS A 519 24.42 17.47 1.38
N ILE A 520 23.15 17.29 1.76
CA ILE A 520 22.45 18.11 2.76
C ILE A 520 23.22 18.19 4.08
N ASN A 521 23.85 17.10 4.53
CA ASN A 521 24.65 17.08 5.77
C ASN A 521 25.87 18.04 5.75
N ARG A 522 26.21 18.62 4.59
CA ARG A 522 27.27 19.63 4.44
C ARG A 522 26.73 21.06 4.37
N MET A 523 25.42 21.25 4.42
CA MET A 523 24.74 22.54 4.27
C MET A 523 24.09 22.91 5.61
N SER A 524 24.78 23.71 6.42
CA SER A 524 24.32 24.07 7.77
C SER A 524 23.02 24.89 7.80
N TRP A 525 22.63 25.48 6.67
CA TRP A 525 21.40 26.27 6.52
C TRP A 525 20.19 25.44 6.07
N ILE A 526 20.36 24.15 5.76
CA ILE A 526 19.25 23.23 5.60
C ILE A 526 19.12 22.47 6.92
N VAL A 527 18.01 22.64 7.64
CA VAL A 527 17.78 21.89 8.88
C VAL A 527 17.84 20.39 8.60
N SER A 528 18.30 19.59 9.55
CA SER A 528 18.46 18.15 9.34
C SER A 528 18.32 17.39 10.66
N PRO A 529 17.62 16.25 10.66
CA PRO A 529 17.50 15.40 11.85
C PRO A 529 18.77 14.60 12.15
N SER A 530 19.83 14.70 11.31
CA SER A 530 21.03 13.87 11.42
C SER A 530 21.93 14.18 12.63
N ALA A 531 21.93 15.43 13.10
CA ALA A 531 22.66 15.83 14.31
C ALA A 531 21.78 15.75 15.57
N ASP A 532 20.52 16.16 15.44
CA ASP A 532 19.47 16.10 16.46
C ASP A 532 18.12 16.15 15.73
N GLU A 533 17.21 15.22 16.04
CA GLU A 533 15.88 15.16 15.43
C GLU A 533 15.11 16.46 15.69
N LEU A 534 15.31 17.09 16.85
CA LEU A 534 14.68 18.35 17.25
C LEU A 534 14.98 19.50 16.28
N ASN A 535 16.12 19.47 15.58
CA ASN A 535 16.46 20.51 14.60
C ASN A 535 15.52 20.54 13.40
N ALA A 536 14.92 19.39 13.07
CA ALA A 536 13.99 19.27 11.95
C ALA A 536 12.53 19.40 12.39
N HIS A 537 12.23 19.62 13.68
CA HIS A 537 10.86 19.85 14.13
C HIS A 537 10.30 21.14 13.51
N VAL A 538 9.06 21.06 13.04
CA VAL A 538 8.31 22.20 12.50
C VAL A 538 7.15 22.63 13.41
N CYS A 539 6.78 21.76 14.37
CA CYS A 539 5.77 22.02 15.39
C CYS A 539 6.33 21.71 16.78
N GLU A 540 5.88 22.48 17.78
CA GLU A 540 6.18 22.19 19.19
C GLU A 540 5.33 21.00 19.67
N GLN A 541 5.78 20.29 20.71
CA GLN A 541 5.07 19.09 21.17
C GLN A 541 3.64 19.37 21.67
N ASN A 542 3.40 20.56 22.22
CA ASN A 542 2.09 20.99 22.72
C ASN A 542 1.26 21.76 21.67
N ASP A 543 1.77 21.92 20.45
CA ASP A 543 1.03 22.52 19.35
C ASP A 543 -0.11 21.56 18.94
N PRO A 544 -1.38 21.99 18.93
CA PRO A 544 -2.49 21.15 18.46
C PRO A 544 -2.36 20.74 16.98
N GLU A 545 -1.53 21.43 16.19
CA GLU A 545 -1.20 21.06 14.80
C GLU A 545 0.04 20.15 14.70
N ASN A 546 0.57 19.63 15.80
CA ASN A 546 1.69 18.70 15.79
C ASN A 546 1.26 17.30 15.33
N TRP A 547 1.96 16.77 14.33
CA TRP A 547 1.75 15.42 13.82
C TRP A 547 2.92 14.50 14.15
N HIS A 548 2.59 13.30 14.64
CA HIS A 548 3.51 12.17 14.62
C HIS A 548 3.31 11.40 13.32
N VAL A 549 4.39 11.23 12.55
CA VAL A 549 4.32 10.66 11.20
C VAL A 549 5.31 9.51 11.08
N GLN A 550 4.85 8.38 10.56
CA GLN A 550 5.70 7.25 10.23
C GLN A 550 5.59 6.93 8.75
N ILE A 551 6.74 6.69 8.12
CA ILE A 551 6.82 6.36 6.69
C ILE A 551 6.87 4.85 6.50
N PHE A 552 6.05 4.35 5.58
CA PHE A 552 5.93 2.94 5.25
C PHE A 552 6.23 2.70 3.78
N ARG A 553 6.73 1.50 3.45
CA ARG A 553 7.00 1.10 2.07
C ARG A 553 6.63 -0.35 1.81
N SER A 554 6.40 -0.60 0.52
CA SER A 554 6.54 -1.92 -0.09
C SER A 554 7.73 -1.81 -1.03
N ILE A 555 8.90 -2.34 -0.65
CA ILE A 555 10.11 -2.24 -1.48
C ILE A 555 11.12 -3.33 -1.13
N ASP A 556 11.95 -3.73 -2.09
CA ASP A 556 12.95 -4.77 -1.89
C ASP A 556 14.39 -4.33 -2.22
N SER A 557 15.38 -5.14 -1.83
CA SER A 557 16.79 -4.90 -2.16
C SER A 557 17.11 -4.93 -3.67
N GLY A 558 16.15 -5.37 -4.50
CA GLY A 558 16.17 -5.20 -5.95
C GLY A 558 16.04 -3.73 -6.37
N SER A 559 15.31 -2.92 -5.62
CA SER A 559 14.94 -1.54 -5.94
C SER A 559 15.73 -0.47 -5.19
N VAL A 560 16.44 -0.85 -4.12
CA VAL A 560 17.24 0.09 -3.31
C VAL A 560 18.71 -0.30 -3.23
N LYS A 561 19.53 0.69 -2.92
CA LYS A 561 20.91 0.54 -2.46
C LYS A 561 20.96 0.99 -1.00
N GLY A 562 21.47 0.14 -0.10
CA GLY A 562 21.61 0.46 1.32
C GLY A 562 21.08 -0.64 2.25
N PHE A 563 20.19 -1.52 1.76
CA PHE A 563 19.76 -2.67 2.55
C PHE A 563 20.95 -3.58 2.89
N PRO A 564 21.03 -4.05 4.15
CA PRO A 564 22.11 -4.92 4.61
C PRO A 564 22.06 -6.26 3.87
N LYS A 565 23.22 -6.91 3.79
CA LYS A 565 23.36 -8.21 3.11
C LYS A 565 23.16 -9.38 4.07
N LEU A 566 23.54 -9.19 5.34
CA LEU A 566 23.41 -10.19 6.40
C LEU A 566 21.98 -10.19 6.92
N VAL A 567 21.43 -11.37 7.20
CA VAL A 567 20.04 -11.53 7.63
C VAL A 567 19.83 -10.89 8.99
N GLN A 568 20.75 -11.10 9.94
CA GLN A 568 20.64 -10.53 11.29
C GLN A 568 20.64 -8.99 11.26
N GLU A 569 21.44 -8.39 10.37
CA GLU A 569 21.43 -6.93 10.18
C GLU A 569 20.12 -6.45 9.53
N ALA A 570 19.56 -7.22 8.59
CA ALA A 570 18.28 -6.91 7.95
C ALA A 570 17.12 -6.98 8.94
N GLU A 571 17.07 -8.04 9.75
CA GLU A 571 16.11 -8.22 10.84
C GLU A 571 16.22 -7.08 11.87
N SER A 572 17.44 -6.65 12.22
CA SER A 572 17.65 -5.49 13.11
C SER A 572 17.14 -4.15 12.56
N GLN A 573 16.91 -4.08 11.25
CA GLN A 573 16.29 -2.94 10.55
C GLN A 573 14.83 -3.23 10.17
N ASN A 574 14.21 -4.24 10.77
CA ASN A 574 12.82 -4.65 10.55
C ASN A 574 12.51 -5.07 9.09
N LEU A 575 13.52 -5.57 8.37
CA LEU A 575 13.34 -6.10 7.02
C LEU A 575 13.07 -7.59 7.08
N VAL A 576 12.10 -8.06 6.28
CA VAL A 576 11.84 -9.48 6.08
C VAL A 576 12.84 -10.03 5.08
N CYS A 577 13.54 -11.10 5.44
CA CYS A 577 14.32 -11.87 4.48
C CYS A 577 13.46 -12.99 3.92
N ALA A 578 13.33 -13.05 2.59
CA ALA A 578 12.70 -14.18 1.91
C ALA A 578 13.64 -14.66 0.80
N LYS A 579 14.13 -15.90 0.93
CA LYS A 579 15.17 -16.47 0.06
C LYS A 579 16.41 -15.57 0.05
N ASN A 580 16.68 -14.91 -1.07
CA ASN A 580 17.85 -14.07 -1.27
C ASN A 580 17.51 -12.56 -1.30
N LEU A 581 16.30 -12.19 -0.90
CA LEU A 581 15.75 -10.84 -1.01
C LEU A 581 15.44 -10.26 0.37
N GLN A 582 15.87 -9.02 0.61
CA GLN A 582 15.47 -8.23 1.76
C GLN A 582 14.26 -7.38 1.34
N ILE A 583 13.19 -7.44 2.11
CA ILE A 583 11.87 -6.90 1.77
C ILE A 583 11.39 -6.02 2.93
N ASP A 584 11.02 -4.79 2.61
CA ASP A 584 10.23 -3.91 3.46
C ASP A 584 8.77 -4.05 3.02
N LYS A 585 7.92 -4.56 3.92
CA LYS A 585 6.47 -4.73 3.73
C LYS A 585 5.66 -3.94 4.77
N SER A 586 6.25 -2.86 5.27
CA SER A 586 5.71 -2.08 6.38
C SER A 586 4.35 -1.43 6.09
N ILE A 587 3.98 -1.22 4.81
CA ILE A 587 2.63 -0.76 4.45
C ILE A 587 1.57 -1.78 4.87
N HIS A 588 1.76 -3.06 4.52
CA HIS A 588 0.83 -4.12 4.92
C HIS A 588 0.71 -4.19 6.44
N ASN A 589 1.84 -4.20 7.16
CA ASN A 589 1.86 -4.19 8.63
C ASN A 589 1.09 -2.99 9.24
N ALA A 590 1.21 -1.80 8.63
CA ALA A 590 0.51 -0.59 9.07
C ALA A 590 -1.00 -0.70 8.90
N TYR A 591 -1.48 -1.23 7.77
CA TYR A 591 -2.91 -1.53 7.57
C TYR A 591 -3.42 -2.52 8.62
N ILE A 592 -2.69 -3.60 8.87
CA ILE A 592 -3.11 -4.62 9.84
C ILE A 592 -3.16 -4.04 11.26
N LYS A 593 -2.13 -3.28 11.70
CA LYS A 593 -2.16 -2.64 13.03
C LYS A 593 -3.38 -1.71 13.15
N ALA A 594 -3.61 -0.86 12.16
CA ALA A 594 -4.69 0.12 12.22
C ALA A 594 -6.06 -0.57 12.30
N ILE A 595 -6.34 -1.57 11.47
CA ILE A 595 -7.59 -2.35 11.51
C ILE A 595 -7.73 -3.10 12.84
N ARG A 596 -6.67 -3.75 13.32
CA ARG A 596 -6.69 -4.47 14.60
C ARG A 596 -6.94 -3.55 15.79
N SER A 597 -6.45 -2.31 15.74
CA SER A 597 -6.62 -1.32 16.82
C SER A 597 -7.95 -0.55 16.74
N ALA A 598 -8.66 -0.62 15.61
CA ALA A 598 -9.91 0.11 15.39
C ALA A 598 -10.99 -0.22 16.42
N GLN A 599 -11.62 0.81 16.97
CA GLN A 599 -12.63 0.72 18.03
C GLN A 599 -14.04 1.02 17.55
N HIS A 600 -14.20 2.00 16.67
CA HIS A 600 -15.47 2.57 16.26
C HIS A 600 -15.73 2.39 14.77
N TYR A 601 -14.82 2.83 13.90
CA TYR A 601 -15.05 2.69 12.47
C TYR A 601 -13.76 2.69 11.65
N VAL A 602 -13.88 2.16 10.44
CA VAL A 602 -12.84 2.22 9.40
C VAL A 602 -13.46 2.76 8.12
N TYR A 603 -12.86 3.77 7.54
CA TYR A 603 -13.21 4.34 6.24
C TYR A 603 -12.05 4.10 5.26
N ILE A 604 -12.32 3.51 4.09
CA ILE A 604 -11.31 3.17 3.09
C ILE A 604 -11.75 3.73 1.75
N GLU A 605 -10.84 4.42 1.08
CA GLU A 605 -10.90 4.67 -0.36
C GLU A 605 -9.75 3.96 -1.04
N ASN A 606 -10.07 3.10 -1.99
CA ASN A 606 -9.02 2.39 -2.72
C ASN A 606 -9.41 2.05 -4.14
N GLN A 607 -8.46 2.18 -5.07
CA GLN A 607 -8.62 1.75 -6.45
C GLN A 607 -8.92 0.24 -6.57
N TYR A 608 -8.35 -0.58 -5.69
CA TYR A 608 -8.58 -2.02 -5.64
C TYR A 608 -8.90 -2.48 -4.22
N PHE A 609 -9.73 -3.51 -4.09
CA PHE A 609 -10.03 -4.14 -2.82
C PHE A 609 -10.08 -5.67 -2.99
N ILE A 610 -8.91 -6.30 -2.98
CA ILE A 610 -8.72 -7.74 -3.23
C ILE A 610 -7.63 -8.32 -2.32
N GLY A 611 -7.89 -9.48 -1.74
CA GLY A 611 -6.96 -10.12 -0.82
C GLY A 611 -7.56 -11.31 -0.10
N SER A 612 -6.75 -11.91 0.76
CA SER A 612 -7.08 -13.06 1.60
C SER A 612 -7.64 -14.25 0.78
N SER A 613 -7.02 -14.54 -0.37
CA SER A 613 -7.53 -15.57 -1.29
C SER A 613 -7.63 -16.95 -0.67
N TYR A 614 -6.80 -17.27 0.32
CA TYR A 614 -6.87 -18.53 1.06
C TYR A 614 -8.22 -18.76 1.76
N CYS A 615 -8.99 -17.69 2.02
CA CYS A 615 -10.34 -17.74 2.58
C CYS A 615 -11.45 -17.86 1.53
N TRP A 616 -11.16 -17.76 0.23
CA TRP A 616 -12.19 -17.75 -0.80
C TRP A 616 -12.86 -19.12 -0.95
N SER A 617 -14.13 -19.14 -1.36
CA SER A 617 -14.86 -20.40 -1.60
C SER A 617 -14.31 -21.16 -2.81
N SER A 618 -13.74 -20.45 -3.78
CA SER A 618 -13.05 -20.99 -4.96
C SER A 618 -11.76 -20.20 -5.22
N ASN A 619 -10.84 -20.75 -6.03
CA ASN A 619 -9.57 -20.10 -6.40
C ASN A 619 -8.68 -19.71 -5.19
N ARG A 620 -8.62 -20.55 -4.16
CA ARG A 620 -7.83 -20.28 -2.94
C ARG A 620 -6.35 -20.02 -3.19
N SER A 621 -5.82 -20.68 -4.23
CA SER A 621 -4.44 -20.56 -4.71
C SER A 621 -4.22 -19.37 -5.67
N ALA A 622 -5.12 -18.38 -5.69
CA ALA A 622 -4.94 -17.19 -6.53
C ALA A 622 -3.69 -16.37 -6.16
N GLY A 623 -3.17 -16.53 -4.94
CA GLY A 623 -1.94 -15.87 -4.49
C GLY A 623 -2.16 -14.40 -4.08
N ALA A 624 -3.39 -14.03 -3.73
CA ALA A 624 -3.71 -12.74 -3.12
C ALA A 624 -3.71 -12.90 -1.59
N GLU A 625 -2.53 -13.07 -1.00
CA GLU A 625 -2.34 -13.53 0.38
C GLU A 625 -2.41 -12.40 1.43
N ASN A 626 -2.50 -11.13 1.02
CA ASN A 626 -2.62 -10.00 1.94
C ASN A 626 -3.84 -10.16 2.88
N LEU A 627 -3.71 -9.61 4.09
CA LEU A 627 -4.61 -9.89 5.22
C LEU A 627 -5.71 -8.83 5.39
N ILE A 628 -5.72 -7.79 4.56
CA ILE A 628 -6.54 -6.60 4.80
C ILE A 628 -8.04 -6.93 4.77
N PRO A 629 -8.58 -7.63 3.75
CA PRO A 629 -10.00 -7.99 3.74
C PRO A 629 -10.42 -8.88 4.91
N ILE A 630 -9.61 -9.90 5.26
CA ILE A 630 -9.96 -10.82 6.34
C ILE A 630 -9.87 -10.16 7.72
N GLU A 631 -8.89 -9.29 7.97
CA GLU A 631 -8.77 -8.56 9.24
C GLU A 631 -9.97 -7.64 9.46
N LEU A 632 -10.46 -7.00 8.40
CA LEU A 632 -11.68 -6.18 8.47
C LEU A 632 -12.91 -7.05 8.79
N ALA A 633 -13.08 -8.17 8.08
CA ALA A 633 -14.19 -9.09 8.32
C ALA A 633 -14.18 -9.66 9.76
N ILE A 634 -13.01 -10.10 10.25
CA ILE A 634 -12.84 -10.60 11.61
C ILE A 634 -13.08 -9.47 12.63
N LYS A 635 -12.59 -8.25 12.40
CA LYS A 635 -12.84 -7.10 13.28
C LYS A 635 -14.33 -6.83 13.43
N ILE A 636 -15.07 -6.76 12.31
CA ILE A 636 -16.53 -6.57 12.31
C ILE A 636 -17.19 -7.71 13.10
N ALA A 637 -16.84 -8.97 12.82
CA ALA A 637 -17.43 -10.12 13.49
C ALA A 637 -17.19 -10.12 15.01
N ARG A 638 -15.98 -9.73 15.44
CA ARG A 638 -15.63 -9.60 16.86
C ARG A 638 -16.46 -8.51 17.54
N LYS A 639 -16.62 -7.35 16.90
CA LYS A 639 -17.46 -6.25 17.41
C LYS A 639 -18.93 -6.66 17.50
N ILE A 640 -19.45 -7.39 16.50
CA ILE A 640 -20.79 -8.00 16.55
C ILE A 640 -20.91 -8.97 17.74
N LYS A 641 -19.93 -9.87 17.94
CA LYS A 641 -19.90 -10.82 19.06
C LYS A 641 -19.86 -10.13 20.41
N ALA A 642 -19.10 -9.04 20.52
CA ALA A 642 -19.03 -8.20 21.71
C ALA A 642 -20.26 -7.30 21.90
N ARG A 643 -21.18 -7.25 20.91
CA ARG A 643 -22.33 -6.32 20.86
C ARG A 643 -21.91 -4.85 20.91
N GLU A 644 -20.75 -4.55 20.34
CA GLU A 644 -20.19 -3.21 20.22
C GLU A 644 -20.56 -2.62 18.85
N ARG A 645 -20.83 -1.30 18.82
CA ARG A 645 -21.08 -0.59 17.57
C ARG A 645 -19.77 -0.47 16.80
N PHE A 646 -19.81 -0.85 15.52
CA PHE A 646 -18.68 -0.71 14.62
C PHE A 646 -19.17 -0.58 13.18
N ALA A 647 -18.54 0.28 12.38
CA ALA A 647 -18.85 0.44 10.95
C ALA A 647 -17.59 0.35 10.08
N ALA A 648 -17.76 -0.17 8.86
CA ALA A 648 -16.72 -0.17 7.84
C ALA A 648 -17.30 0.39 6.55
N TYR A 649 -16.68 1.44 6.02
CA TYR A 649 -17.04 2.10 4.77
C TYR A 649 -15.94 1.85 3.74
N ILE A 650 -16.30 1.32 2.58
CA ILE A 650 -15.33 0.96 1.53
C ILE A 650 -15.79 1.60 0.23
N ILE A 651 -14.99 2.54 -0.27
CA ILE A 651 -15.21 3.26 -1.52
C ILE A 651 -14.21 2.75 -2.56
N ILE A 652 -14.74 2.22 -3.65
CA ILE A 652 -13.98 1.67 -4.78
C ILE A 652 -14.52 2.25 -6.09
N PRO A 653 -13.72 2.30 -7.17
CA PRO A 653 -14.24 2.71 -8.47
C PRO A 653 -15.30 1.71 -8.95
N MET A 654 -16.22 2.16 -9.81
CA MET A 654 -17.27 1.29 -10.35
C MET A 654 -16.65 0.10 -11.10
N TRP A 655 -15.61 0.35 -11.90
CA TRP A 655 -14.71 -0.65 -12.47
C TRP A 655 -13.26 -0.14 -12.47
N PRO A 656 -12.23 -1.01 -12.51
CA PRO A 656 -10.85 -0.59 -12.71
C PRO A 656 -10.65 0.11 -14.06
N GLU A 657 -9.72 1.06 -14.14
CA GLU A 657 -9.43 1.78 -15.38
C GLU A 657 -9.10 0.84 -16.55
N GLY A 658 -9.64 1.17 -17.72
CA GLY A 658 -9.54 0.38 -18.94
C GLY A 658 -10.90 0.06 -19.55
N ASN A 659 -10.88 -0.55 -20.74
CA ASN A 659 -12.10 -0.91 -21.42
C ASN A 659 -12.67 -2.23 -20.85
N PRO A 660 -13.91 -2.24 -20.30
CA PRO A 660 -14.50 -3.45 -19.73
C PRO A 660 -14.96 -4.50 -20.79
N THR A 661 -14.81 -4.23 -22.10
CA THR A 661 -15.40 -5.01 -23.19
C THR A 661 -14.44 -5.46 -24.30
N THR A 662 -13.11 -5.51 -24.09
CA THR A 662 -12.02 -5.54 -25.11
C THR A 662 -12.06 -6.61 -26.24
N ALA A 663 -13.09 -6.60 -27.09
CA ALA A 663 -13.16 -7.15 -28.44
C ALA A 663 -14.22 -6.47 -29.35
N ALA A 664 -14.81 -5.31 -28.98
CA ALA A 664 -15.92 -4.72 -29.73
C ALA A 664 -15.82 -3.19 -29.96
N MET A 665 -15.14 -2.76 -31.03
CA MET A 665 -15.07 -1.34 -31.43
C MET A 665 -16.44 -0.70 -31.76
N GLN A 666 -17.42 -1.46 -32.25
CA GLN A 666 -18.77 -0.94 -32.53
C GLN A 666 -19.64 -0.80 -31.26
N GLU A 667 -19.44 -1.66 -30.26
CA GLU A 667 -20.13 -1.53 -28.97
C GLU A 667 -19.59 -0.34 -28.16
N ILE A 668 -18.29 -0.05 -28.23
CA ILE A 668 -17.68 1.12 -27.58
C ILE A 668 -18.36 2.43 -28.01
N LEU A 669 -18.62 2.61 -29.31
CA LEU A 669 -19.32 3.79 -29.82
C LEU A 669 -20.79 3.84 -29.36
N PHE A 670 -21.46 2.69 -29.26
CA PHE A 670 -22.81 2.61 -28.71
C PHE A 670 -22.82 3.04 -27.23
N TRP A 671 -21.91 2.51 -26.43
CA TRP A 671 -21.77 2.79 -25.01
C TRP A 671 -21.39 4.25 -24.72
N GLN A 672 -20.42 4.79 -25.47
CA GLN A 672 -20.10 6.22 -25.42
C GLN A 672 -21.32 7.09 -25.75
N ARG A 673 -22.10 6.74 -26.77
CA ARG A 673 -23.33 7.46 -27.12
C ARG A 673 -24.37 7.40 -26.00
N MET A 674 -24.43 6.30 -25.26
CA MET A 674 -25.33 6.16 -24.10
C MET A 674 -24.88 7.03 -22.92
N ALA A 675 -23.58 7.03 -22.58
CA ALA A 675 -23.02 7.92 -21.56
C ALA A 675 -23.25 9.40 -21.91
N GLN A 676 -23.11 9.79 -23.20
CA GLN A 676 -23.46 11.13 -23.68
C GLN A 676 -24.96 11.42 -23.62
N LYS A 677 -25.81 10.45 -23.99
CA LYS A 677 -27.27 10.58 -23.97
C LYS A 677 -27.79 10.83 -22.55
N PHE A 678 -27.30 10.07 -21.57
CA PHE A 678 -27.71 10.18 -20.17
C PHE A 678 -26.87 11.16 -19.36
N LYS A 679 -25.81 11.72 -19.96
CA LYS A 679 -24.87 12.66 -19.33
C LYS A 679 -24.31 12.18 -17.99
N ARG A 680 -23.97 10.88 -17.92
CA ARG A 680 -23.43 10.24 -16.72
C ARG A 680 -22.18 9.44 -17.04
N PHE A 681 -21.28 9.35 -16.07
CA PHE A 681 -20.11 8.48 -16.09
C PHE A 681 -19.59 8.32 -14.66
N MET A 682 -18.78 7.29 -14.39
CA MET A 682 -18.18 7.13 -13.06
C MET A 682 -17.15 8.22 -12.78
N ILE A 683 -17.06 8.63 -11.52
CA ILE A 683 -15.87 9.29 -10.97
C ILE A 683 -14.88 8.17 -10.62
N TYR A 684 -13.67 8.24 -11.17
CA TYR A 684 -12.69 7.19 -10.94
C TYR A 684 -11.99 7.40 -9.61
N VAL A 685 -12.24 6.50 -8.65
CA VAL A 685 -11.57 6.48 -7.36
C VAL A 685 -10.18 5.88 -7.53
N HIS A 686 -9.18 6.74 -7.62
CA HIS A 686 -7.77 6.37 -7.65
C HIS A 686 -7.09 6.54 -6.28
N SER A 687 -7.79 7.07 -5.28
CA SER A 687 -7.32 7.16 -3.89
C SER A 687 -6.70 5.85 -3.38
N LYS A 688 -5.75 5.98 -2.45
CA LYS A 688 -5.24 4.89 -1.62
C LYS A 688 -5.13 5.35 -0.16
N GLY A 689 -6.27 5.46 0.50
CA GLY A 689 -6.41 6.02 1.83
C GLY A 689 -7.21 5.13 2.78
N MET A 690 -6.92 5.24 4.07
CA MET A 690 -7.73 4.66 5.14
C MET A 690 -7.75 5.60 6.35
N ILE A 691 -8.93 5.87 6.89
CA ILE A 691 -9.14 6.59 8.14
C ILE A 691 -9.70 5.61 9.17
N VAL A 692 -9.21 5.68 10.40
CA VAL A 692 -9.62 4.83 11.52
C VAL A 692 -9.95 5.73 12.70
N ASP A 693 -11.18 5.59 13.20
CA ASP A 693 -11.67 6.24 14.42
C ASP A 693 -11.52 7.77 14.48
N ASP A 694 -11.38 8.47 13.35
CA ASP A 694 -11.06 9.92 13.31
C ASP A 694 -9.73 10.30 13.99
N GLU A 695 -8.90 9.29 14.28
CA GLU A 695 -7.66 9.42 15.03
C GLU A 695 -6.45 8.91 14.24
N TYR A 696 -6.64 8.23 13.12
CA TYR A 696 -5.53 7.73 12.31
C TYR A 696 -5.88 7.71 10.83
N VAL A 697 -5.03 8.32 10.00
CA VAL A 697 -5.02 8.29 8.55
C VAL A 697 -3.79 7.55 8.05
N LEU A 698 -3.98 6.64 7.10
CA LEU A 698 -2.95 5.99 6.31
C LEU A 698 -3.18 6.36 4.85
N MET A 699 -2.18 6.96 4.19
CA MET A 699 -2.32 7.45 2.82
C MET A 699 -1.03 7.26 2.04
N GLY A 700 -1.13 6.90 0.75
CA GLY A 700 0.05 6.69 -0.09
C GLY A 700 -0.28 6.27 -1.51
N SER A 701 0.59 5.43 -2.09
CA SER A 701 0.44 4.89 -3.45
C SER A 701 -0.11 3.45 -3.50
N ALA A 702 -0.18 2.76 -2.35
CA ALA A 702 -0.43 1.32 -2.26
C ALA A 702 -1.91 0.95 -2.35
N ASN A 703 -2.27 0.17 -3.36
CA ASN A 703 -3.60 -0.38 -3.52
C ASN A 703 -3.86 -1.55 -2.55
N ILE A 704 -5.12 -1.83 -2.18
CA ILE A 704 -5.47 -3.06 -1.43
C ILE A 704 -5.54 -4.22 -2.42
N ASN A 705 -4.37 -4.68 -2.82
CA ASN A 705 -4.14 -5.86 -3.63
C ASN A 705 -2.76 -6.45 -3.27
N GLN A 706 -2.46 -7.66 -3.74
CA GLN A 706 -1.17 -8.29 -3.48
C GLN A 706 -0.03 -7.54 -4.18
N ARG A 707 -0.23 -7.03 -5.40
CA ARG A 707 0.77 -6.22 -6.12
C ARG A 707 1.39 -5.11 -5.27
N SER A 708 0.60 -4.38 -4.48
CA SER A 708 1.07 -3.30 -3.62
C SER A 708 1.43 -3.77 -2.20
N MET A 709 0.77 -4.80 -1.65
CA MET A 709 0.96 -5.23 -0.26
C MET A 709 2.09 -6.23 -0.02
N ASP A 710 2.62 -6.85 -1.08
CA ASP A 710 3.60 -7.93 -1.01
C ASP A 710 5.00 -7.48 -0.55
N GLY A 711 5.39 -6.25 -0.86
CA GLY A 711 6.74 -5.74 -0.62
C GLY A 711 7.76 -6.09 -1.72
N SER A 712 7.59 -7.22 -2.42
CA SER A 712 8.51 -7.67 -3.49
C SER A 712 7.93 -7.58 -4.91
N ARG A 713 6.67 -7.15 -5.05
CA ARG A 713 6.01 -6.89 -6.35
C ARG A 713 6.24 -5.44 -6.80
N ASP A 714 5.23 -4.58 -6.76
CA ASP A 714 5.37 -3.16 -7.08
C ASP A 714 6.03 -2.43 -5.91
N THR A 715 6.77 -1.36 -6.20
CA THR A 715 7.31 -0.51 -5.13
C THR A 715 6.33 0.58 -4.77
N GLU A 716 5.99 0.71 -3.49
CA GLU A 716 5.00 1.66 -2.96
C GLU A 716 5.56 2.47 -1.79
N ILE A 717 4.88 3.57 -1.44
CA ILE A 717 5.18 4.41 -0.27
C ILE A 717 3.86 4.90 0.34
N ALA A 718 3.82 5.00 1.67
CA ALA A 718 2.69 5.56 2.41
C ALA A 718 3.16 6.25 3.69
N MET A 719 2.29 7.05 4.29
CA MET A 719 2.47 7.62 5.63
C MET A 719 1.26 7.32 6.52
N GLY A 720 1.51 7.20 7.82
CA GLY A 720 0.47 7.14 8.86
C GLY A 720 0.53 8.36 9.78
N ALA A 721 -0.63 8.95 10.12
CA ALA A 721 -0.78 10.20 10.89
C ALA A 721 -2.20 10.25 11.55
N MET A 722 -2.63 11.25 12.36
CA MET A 722 -3.96 11.27 13.03
C MET A 722 -5.01 12.25 12.43
N SER A 723 -6.16 11.83 11.86
CA SER A 723 -7.09 12.76 11.14
C SER A 723 -8.59 12.44 11.20
N LEU A 724 -9.42 13.48 11.03
CA LEU A 724 -10.90 13.48 10.97
C LEU A 724 -11.49 13.20 9.56
N TRP A 725 -12.72 12.69 9.52
CA TRP A 725 -13.55 12.39 8.35
C TRP A 725 -14.62 13.47 8.11
N ALA A 726 -14.64 14.06 6.91
CA ALA A 726 -15.81 14.72 6.33
C ALA A 726 -15.49 15.24 4.93
N GLU A 727 -15.86 14.50 3.87
CA GLU A 727 -15.91 15.10 2.52
C GLU A 727 -16.90 14.45 1.55
N HIS A 728 -17.11 13.12 1.60
CA HIS A 728 -17.85 12.41 0.53
C HIS A 728 -19.38 12.51 0.54
N LEU A 729 -19.97 13.26 1.48
CA LEU A 729 -21.41 13.18 1.73
C LEU A 729 -22.20 14.37 1.16
N GLY A 730 -21.54 15.34 0.52
CA GLY A 730 -22.19 16.48 -0.16
C GLY A 730 -23.03 17.41 0.75
N THR A 731 -23.19 17.03 2.02
CA THR A 731 -23.93 17.69 3.10
C THR A 731 -23.22 17.38 4.41
N LEU A 732 -23.36 18.26 5.40
CA LEU A 732 -22.91 18.01 6.77
C LEU A 732 -24.13 17.75 7.64
N GLU A 733 -24.36 16.48 7.97
CA GLU A 733 -25.40 16.07 8.89
C GLU A 733 -24.79 15.81 10.27
N GLU A 734 -25.53 16.09 11.34
CA GLU A 734 -25.01 15.96 12.71
C GLU A 734 -24.54 14.53 13.02
N CYS A 735 -25.22 13.53 12.45
CA CYS A 735 -24.88 12.11 12.65
C CYS A 735 -23.50 11.73 12.07
N PHE A 736 -22.93 12.50 11.13
CA PHE A 736 -21.60 12.21 10.57
C PHE A 736 -20.47 12.42 11.57
N ARG A 737 -20.72 13.13 12.69
CA ARG A 737 -19.80 13.18 13.83
C ARG A 737 -19.61 11.83 14.53
N TRP A 738 -20.49 10.86 14.26
CA TRP A 738 -20.45 9.52 14.84
C TRP A 738 -20.60 8.46 13.75
N PRO A 739 -19.54 8.19 12.96
CA PRO A 739 -19.65 7.32 11.78
C PRO A 739 -20.07 5.89 12.11
N HIS A 740 -19.81 5.43 13.32
CA HIS A 740 -20.21 4.10 13.80
C HIS A 740 -21.67 4.03 14.27
N ALA A 741 -22.38 5.15 14.37
CA ALA A 741 -23.77 5.20 14.79
C ALA A 741 -24.70 4.61 13.71
N MET A 742 -25.72 3.88 14.17
CA MET A 742 -26.70 3.24 13.26
C MET A 742 -27.42 4.25 12.38
N GLU A 743 -27.69 5.45 12.91
CA GLU A 743 -28.30 6.56 12.17
C GLU A 743 -27.40 7.00 11.00
N CYS A 744 -26.11 7.24 11.26
CA CYS A 744 -25.15 7.60 10.22
C CYS A 744 -25.05 6.51 9.14
N VAL A 745 -24.88 5.24 9.54
CA VAL A 745 -24.80 4.11 8.59
C VAL A 745 -26.05 4.02 7.72
N ARG A 746 -27.25 4.18 8.30
CA ARG A 746 -28.51 4.15 7.54
C ARG A 746 -28.60 5.31 6.56
N LEU A 747 -28.31 6.52 7.00
CA LEU A 747 -28.39 7.71 6.16
C LEU A 747 -27.39 7.63 4.98
N VAL A 748 -26.15 7.21 5.24
CA VAL A 748 -25.14 7.04 4.19
C VAL A 748 -25.60 6.00 3.15
N ASN A 749 -26.18 4.88 3.59
CA ASN A 749 -26.71 3.86 2.68
C ASN A 749 -27.93 4.35 1.89
N GLU A 750 -28.86 5.06 2.53
CA GLU A 750 -30.03 5.65 1.88
C GLU A 750 -29.60 6.65 0.80
N MET A 751 -28.68 7.56 1.11
CA MET A 751 -28.12 8.50 0.14
C MET A 751 -27.43 7.77 -1.03
N ALA A 752 -26.70 6.69 -0.75
CA ALA A 752 -26.03 5.89 -1.78
C ALA A 752 -27.03 5.14 -2.68
N GLU A 753 -28.16 4.69 -2.14
CA GLU A 753 -29.26 4.05 -2.88
C GLU A 753 -30.05 5.06 -3.73
N GLU A 754 -30.36 6.23 -3.17
CA GLU A 754 -31.00 7.33 -3.89
C GLU A 754 -30.15 7.80 -5.07
N ASN A 755 -28.85 8.05 -4.83
CA ASN A 755 -27.91 8.44 -5.87
C ASN A 755 -27.76 7.36 -6.95
N TRP A 756 -27.75 6.07 -6.57
CA TRP A 756 -27.77 4.98 -7.56
C TRP A 756 -29.05 5.02 -8.41
N GLY A 757 -30.21 5.22 -7.79
CA GLY A 757 -31.49 5.37 -8.48
C GLY A 757 -31.50 6.54 -9.47
N CYS A 758 -30.99 7.70 -9.07
CA CYS A 758 -30.79 8.86 -9.93
C CYS A 758 -29.79 8.56 -11.06
N TYR A 759 -28.67 7.91 -10.75
CA TYR A 759 -27.64 7.56 -11.73
C TYR A 759 -28.19 6.65 -12.81
N VAL A 760 -28.96 5.61 -12.48
CA VAL A 760 -29.48 4.64 -13.45
C VAL A 760 -30.76 5.08 -14.16
N SER A 761 -31.37 6.19 -13.73
CA SER A 761 -32.61 6.73 -14.31
C SER A 761 -32.48 6.94 -15.83
N PRO A 762 -33.56 6.68 -16.61
CA PRO A 762 -33.59 7.00 -18.04
C PRO A 762 -33.61 8.52 -18.30
N GLU A 763 -33.95 9.33 -17.29
CA GLU A 763 -33.93 10.79 -17.34
C GLU A 763 -32.77 11.33 -16.49
N MET A 764 -32.19 12.45 -16.90
CA MET A 764 -31.11 13.09 -16.13
C MET A 764 -31.68 13.66 -14.83
N MET A 765 -31.27 13.10 -13.70
CA MET A 765 -31.65 13.54 -12.37
C MET A 765 -30.43 14.07 -11.62
N ASN A 766 -30.62 15.12 -10.81
CA ASN A 766 -29.56 15.60 -9.93
C ASN A 766 -29.37 14.62 -8.77
N MET A 767 -28.12 14.24 -8.51
CA MET A 767 -27.75 13.45 -7.34
C MET A 767 -27.48 14.39 -6.15
N ARG A 768 -27.71 13.90 -4.92
CA ARG A 768 -27.41 14.65 -3.68
C ARG A 768 -25.91 14.71 -3.39
N GLY A 769 -25.13 13.82 -4.01
CA GLY A 769 -23.68 13.74 -3.96
C GLY A 769 -23.16 12.70 -4.96
N HIS A 770 -21.93 12.23 -4.76
CA HIS A 770 -21.28 11.29 -5.69
C HIS A 770 -21.28 9.84 -5.19
N LEU A 771 -21.52 9.63 -3.90
CA LEU A 771 -21.52 8.30 -3.31
C LEU A 771 -22.70 7.49 -3.86
N MET A 772 -22.41 6.32 -4.41
CA MET A 772 -23.42 5.39 -4.92
C MET A 772 -23.23 4.02 -4.29
N ARG A 773 -24.35 3.31 -4.10
CA ARG A 773 -24.32 1.90 -3.75
C ARG A 773 -23.62 1.13 -4.87
N TYR A 774 -22.61 0.33 -4.51
CA TYR A 774 -21.96 -0.55 -5.49
C TYR A 774 -23.00 -1.55 -6.04
N PRO A 775 -23.07 -1.82 -7.36
CA PRO A 775 -24.21 -2.47 -8.02
C PRO A 775 -24.31 -3.99 -7.79
N ILE A 776 -24.10 -4.42 -6.55
CA ILE A 776 -24.23 -5.79 -6.08
C ILE A 776 -25.33 -5.93 -5.02
N LYS A 777 -25.85 -7.14 -4.92
CA LYS A 777 -26.65 -7.61 -3.78
C LYS A 777 -25.87 -8.66 -3.02
N VAL A 778 -26.07 -8.68 -1.70
CA VAL A 778 -25.58 -9.74 -0.83
C VAL A 778 -26.81 -10.47 -0.30
N ASP A 779 -26.95 -11.74 -0.66
CA ASP A 779 -28.04 -12.59 -0.17
C ASP A 779 -27.77 -13.00 1.30
N ARG A 780 -28.79 -13.49 2.02
CA ARG A 780 -28.68 -13.81 3.48
C ARG A 780 -27.57 -14.81 3.83
N ASP A 781 -27.19 -15.66 2.89
CA ASP A 781 -26.11 -16.65 3.03
C ASP A 781 -24.73 -16.10 2.68
N GLY A 782 -24.62 -14.80 2.36
CA GLY A 782 -23.38 -14.12 1.98
C GLY A 782 -23.04 -14.22 0.49
N ARG A 783 -23.87 -14.87 -0.33
CA ARG A 783 -23.63 -14.93 -1.77
C ARG A 783 -23.81 -13.54 -2.39
N VAL A 784 -22.84 -13.17 -3.22
CA VAL A 784 -22.85 -11.91 -3.95
C VAL A 784 -23.43 -12.14 -5.35
N GLY A 785 -24.44 -11.35 -5.70
CA GLY A 785 -25.06 -11.32 -7.03
C GLY A 785 -25.08 -9.89 -7.60
N PRO A 786 -25.35 -9.71 -8.90
CA PRO A 786 -25.62 -8.37 -9.43
C PRO A 786 -26.98 -7.87 -8.91
N LEU A 787 -27.15 -6.55 -8.88
CA LEU A 787 -28.49 -5.97 -8.74
C LEU A 787 -29.38 -6.41 -9.92
N ARG A 788 -30.67 -6.62 -9.65
CA ARG A 788 -31.63 -7.12 -10.64
C ARG A 788 -31.72 -6.14 -11.82
N GLY A 789 -31.48 -6.62 -13.05
CA GLY A 789 -31.49 -5.81 -14.26
C GLY A 789 -30.18 -5.03 -14.52
N TYR A 790 -29.16 -5.24 -13.68
CA TYR A 790 -27.84 -4.63 -13.77
C TYR A 790 -26.74 -5.69 -13.70
N GLU A 791 -26.88 -6.76 -14.49
CA GLU A 791 -25.85 -7.80 -14.66
C GLU A 791 -24.58 -7.21 -15.29
N CYS A 792 -24.71 -6.13 -16.05
CA CYS A 792 -23.63 -5.33 -16.60
C CYS A 792 -23.68 -3.89 -16.10
N PHE A 793 -22.55 -3.18 -16.15
CA PHE A 793 -22.51 -1.77 -15.78
C PHE A 793 -23.34 -0.92 -16.76
N PRO A 794 -24.09 0.09 -16.27
CA PRO A 794 -24.85 1.00 -17.12
C PRO A 794 -23.94 1.69 -18.13
N ASP A 795 -24.41 1.79 -19.38
CA ASP A 795 -23.79 2.51 -20.50
C ASP A 795 -22.40 2.09 -20.93
N VAL A 796 -21.69 1.20 -20.23
CA VAL A 796 -20.33 0.77 -20.60
C VAL A 796 -20.23 -0.73 -20.88
N GLY A 797 -21.28 -1.50 -20.53
CA GLY A 797 -21.25 -2.96 -20.60
C GLY A 797 -20.34 -3.57 -19.54
N GLY A 798 -19.83 -4.78 -19.80
CA GLY A 798 -18.99 -5.51 -18.84
C GLY A 798 -19.77 -6.03 -17.62
N LYS A 799 -19.50 -7.27 -17.21
CA LYS A 799 -20.25 -7.90 -16.11
C LYS A 799 -19.83 -7.30 -14.77
N VAL A 800 -20.80 -6.92 -13.93
CA VAL A 800 -20.54 -6.36 -12.60
C VAL A 800 -19.75 -7.32 -11.71
N LEU A 801 -20.05 -8.62 -11.78
CA LEU A 801 -19.31 -9.65 -11.05
C LEU A 801 -17.96 -10.05 -11.69
N GLY A 802 -17.61 -9.44 -12.82
CA GLY A 802 -16.44 -9.81 -13.61
C GLY A 802 -16.56 -11.19 -14.27
N THR A 803 -15.48 -11.59 -14.94
CA THR A 803 -15.31 -12.90 -15.57
C THR A 803 -13.90 -13.40 -15.35
N HIS A 804 -13.76 -14.69 -15.06
CA HIS A 804 -12.44 -15.31 -15.01
C HIS A 804 -11.78 -15.23 -16.39
N SER A 805 -10.54 -14.75 -16.43
CA SER A 805 -9.74 -14.65 -17.65
C SER A 805 -8.68 -15.74 -17.71
N SER A 806 -8.03 -15.92 -18.86
CA SER A 806 -6.84 -16.80 -18.98
C SER A 806 -5.56 -16.12 -18.49
N LEU A 807 -5.62 -14.88 -18.00
CA LEU A 807 -4.44 -14.16 -17.52
C LEU A 807 -3.92 -14.79 -16.21
N PRO A 808 -2.59 -14.87 -16.03
CA PRO A 808 -2.00 -15.33 -14.78
C PRO A 808 -2.44 -14.50 -13.57
N ASN A 809 -2.83 -15.14 -12.46
CA ASN A 809 -3.27 -14.45 -11.25
C ASN A 809 -2.22 -13.46 -10.71
N ALA A 810 -0.92 -13.74 -10.87
CA ALA A 810 0.16 -12.83 -10.44
C ALA A 810 0.12 -11.45 -11.13
N LEU A 811 -0.56 -11.31 -12.28
CA LEU A 811 -0.78 -10.04 -12.96
C LEU A 811 -1.98 -9.26 -12.41
N THR A 812 -3.00 -9.98 -11.94
CA THR A 812 -4.34 -9.46 -11.62
C THR A 812 -4.65 -9.42 -10.13
N THR A 813 -3.71 -9.88 -9.28
CA THR A 813 -3.88 -9.96 -7.81
C THR A 813 -3.03 -8.99 -7.02
#